data_AF-A0A2G4EWD4-F1
#
_entry.id   AF-A0A2G4EWD4-F1
#
_cell.length_a   1.000
_cell.length_b   1.000
_cell.length_c   1.000
_cell.angle_alpha   90.00
_cell.angle_beta   90.00
_cell.angle_gamma   90.00
#
_symmetry.space_group_name_H-M   'P 1'
#
loop_
_entity.id
_entity.type
_entity.pdbx_description
1 polymer ?
#
loop_
_entity_poly.entity_id
_entity_poly.type
_entity_poly.pdbx_seq_one_letter_code
_entity_poly.pdbx_strand_id
1 'polypeptide(L)'
;MSIELTKGERFNLSQEVPNFNKLAIALGWQISQTAQNCDIDASVFMLAADGRIPDEKYFVFYNNLTSPDGSVRHSGDSRSGQVEGDDETVYVDLSKINSAIQEIVFVVTLHEGQEKNQSFSQVTNAFIRLYNSETLGELVRYNLNQIFSQETALEFGRLYRKNGDWRFQAVGQGYNAGLQSFVDKYYVENAVTQGANAGGKVDDAEVLRLFSDRVDRLLREESVSSEAVEQPIATPVNADIVQSEEEAKIDDSGLESLEPAISAEEFLQRYNQGERDFMGVNLAGVNLSGKSLGGVNLSSANLCGAELSKAYLLGANLSEANLSHANLHKANLESSNLDKAQLLNANLSEVNLLYANLSEANLSGLNLSDVNLSQGMNLSRANLSNANLTGLNLRQSQLMNADLSNANLSNANLFKANLEGANLEGAKLEQALCNAQTILPIGFDPIKAGAYLIVADASLPNVNLAGVDLNCFNLSEANLSGANLTKANLAAAKLLQANLSAANLSEANLNGADLTTANLSEANLSTANLGSAKLAVANLSGANLKQANLEYANLVAADLSHANLKDTKLGGANFSDANLTGVNLVGVVLNSVNLSRANLTEVNLCGSSLVSANLNGATLSSADLRGADLNGTNLEKANLKGANLSGVANLDKAKLAGAIMPDGTIHE
;
A
#
# COMPACT_ATOMS: atom_id res chain seq x y z
N MET A 1 -12.44 21.22 8.25
CA MET A 1 -13.11 22.07 7.24
C MET A 1 -12.01 22.63 6.37
N SER A 2 -12.03 22.38 5.07
CA SER A 2 -11.02 22.92 4.15
C SER A 2 -11.33 24.37 3.80
N ILE A 3 -10.28 25.17 3.58
CA ILE A 3 -10.42 26.57 3.21
C ILE A 3 -10.43 26.65 1.69
N GLU A 4 -11.53 27.17 1.12
CA GLU A 4 -11.63 27.40 -0.31
C GLU A 4 -11.06 28.80 -0.65
N LEU A 5 -10.02 28.86 -1.49
CA LEU A 5 -9.41 30.12 -1.92
C LEU A 5 -10.05 30.63 -3.21
N THR A 6 -9.95 31.95 -3.39
CA THR A 6 -10.18 32.62 -4.68
C THR A 6 -8.87 33.10 -5.32
N LYS A 7 -8.92 33.44 -6.61
CA LYS A 7 -7.73 33.86 -7.38
C LYS A 7 -7.02 35.03 -6.69
N GLY A 8 -5.73 34.86 -6.42
CA GLY A 8 -4.87 35.87 -5.78
C GLY A 8 -4.83 35.80 -4.26
N GLU A 9 -5.69 35.01 -3.62
CA GLU A 9 -5.66 34.82 -2.18
C GLU A 9 -4.42 34.04 -1.72
N ARG A 10 -4.05 34.27 -0.47
CA ARG A 10 -2.83 33.75 0.14
C ARG A 10 -3.17 33.03 1.42
N PHE A 11 -2.55 31.88 1.61
CA PHE A 11 -2.69 31.04 2.79
C PHE A 11 -1.33 30.90 3.47
N ASN A 12 -1.25 31.19 4.77
CA ASN A 12 0.00 31.08 5.53
C ASN A 12 0.09 29.70 6.20
N LEU A 13 0.93 28.82 5.66
CA LEU A 13 1.06 27.44 6.14
C LEU A 13 1.55 27.39 7.60
N SER A 14 2.52 28.25 7.94
CA SER A 14 3.17 28.24 9.26
C SER A 14 2.29 28.79 10.39
N GLN A 15 1.31 29.64 10.08
CA GLN A 15 0.39 30.21 11.08
C GLN A 15 -0.84 29.34 11.31
N GLU A 16 -1.39 28.77 10.24
CA GLU A 16 -2.62 27.98 10.28
C GLU A 16 -2.34 26.51 10.65
N VAL A 17 -1.11 26.02 10.42
CA VAL A 17 -0.68 24.66 10.78
C VAL A 17 0.70 24.68 11.45
N PRO A 18 0.78 24.90 12.78
CA PRO A 18 2.07 24.94 13.49
C PRO A 18 2.82 23.61 13.42
N ASN A 19 4.15 23.65 13.30
CA ASN A 19 5.05 22.48 13.18
C ASN A 19 4.82 21.59 11.94
N PHE A 20 4.17 22.12 10.91
CA PHE A 20 3.86 21.39 9.68
C PHE A 20 4.99 21.48 8.66
N ASN A 21 5.56 20.32 8.31
CA ASN A 21 6.71 20.25 7.39
C ASN A 21 6.42 19.48 6.10
N LYS A 22 5.39 18.62 6.04
CA LYS A 22 5.15 17.77 4.87
C LYS A 22 3.79 18.03 4.23
N LEU A 23 3.82 18.57 3.02
CA LEU A 23 2.67 18.99 2.26
C LEU A 23 2.49 18.09 1.04
N ALA A 24 1.25 17.75 0.70
CA ALA A 24 0.91 17.19 -0.60
C ALA A 24 0.03 18.17 -1.37
N ILE A 25 0.38 18.37 -2.63
CA ILE A 25 -0.23 19.33 -3.55
C ILE A 25 -0.82 18.53 -4.69
N ALA A 26 -2.12 18.27 -4.61
CA ALA A 26 -2.84 17.56 -5.64
C ALA A 26 -3.37 18.53 -6.70
N LEU A 27 -3.19 18.14 -7.95
CA LEU A 27 -3.71 18.75 -9.16
C LEU A 27 -4.73 17.77 -9.75
N GLY A 28 -5.91 18.27 -10.09
CA GLY A 28 -6.95 17.45 -10.71
C GLY A 28 -7.67 18.22 -11.80
N TRP A 29 -8.13 17.51 -12.82
CA TRP A 29 -8.82 18.02 -13.99
C TRP A 29 -9.66 16.94 -14.68
N GLN A 30 -10.64 17.36 -15.48
CA GLN A 30 -11.45 16.45 -16.28
C GLN A 30 -11.36 16.84 -17.76
N ILE A 31 -11.11 15.86 -18.62
CA ILE A 31 -11.03 16.07 -20.07
C ILE A 31 -12.39 15.74 -20.70
N SER A 32 -12.90 16.63 -21.56
CA SER A 32 -14.16 16.40 -22.26
C SER A 32 -14.12 15.15 -23.16
N GLN A 33 -15.24 14.43 -23.27
CA GLN A 33 -15.35 13.19 -24.07
C GLN A 33 -15.02 13.38 -25.57
N THR A 34 -15.02 14.62 -26.04
CA THR A 34 -14.71 15.00 -27.43
C THR A 34 -13.21 15.22 -27.69
N ALA A 35 -12.37 15.26 -26.65
CA ALA A 35 -10.94 15.49 -26.74
C ALA A 35 -10.16 14.17 -26.52
N GLN A 36 -10.14 13.29 -27.52
CA GLN A 36 -9.30 12.09 -27.50
C GLN A 36 -7.82 12.49 -27.61
N ASN A 37 -6.98 11.98 -26.69
CA ASN A 37 -5.52 12.18 -26.64
C ASN A 37 -5.03 13.58 -26.20
N CYS A 38 -5.78 14.26 -25.32
CA CYS A 38 -5.27 15.45 -24.62
C CYS A 38 -4.41 14.97 -23.44
N ASP A 39 -3.12 15.28 -23.47
CA ASP A 39 -2.15 14.89 -22.45
C ASP A 39 -1.72 16.15 -21.69
N ILE A 40 -1.79 16.08 -20.36
CA ILE A 40 -1.69 17.23 -19.47
C ILE A 40 -0.61 16.92 -18.45
N ASP A 41 0.48 17.69 -18.53
CA ASP A 41 1.65 17.50 -17.67
C ASP A 41 1.68 18.56 -16.56
N ALA A 42 1.88 18.16 -15.30
CA ALA A 42 2.32 19.08 -14.27
C ALA A 42 3.85 19.18 -14.18
N SER A 43 4.32 20.38 -13.87
CA SER A 43 5.71 20.78 -13.83
C SER A 43 5.94 21.75 -12.67
N VAL A 44 7.06 21.59 -11.99
CA VAL A 44 7.37 22.31 -10.75
C VAL A 44 8.72 22.99 -10.87
N PHE A 45 8.72 24.31 -10.71
CA PHE A 45 9.94 25.13 -10.78
C PHE A 45 10.32 25.61 -9.37
N MET A 46 11.47 25.17 -8.86
CA MET A 46 11.99 25.63 -7.57
C MET A 46 13.00 26.77 -7.78
N LEU A 47 12.61 27.98 -7.39
CA LEU A 47 13.28 29.23 -7.72
C LEU A 47 14.04 29.81 -6.52
N ALA A 48 15.23 30.33 -6.79
CA ALA A 48 16.01 31.13 -5.86
C ALA A 48 15.48 32.57 -5.73
N ALA A 49 16.13 33.39 -4.90
CA ALA A 49 15.69 34.76 -4.62
C ALA A 49 15.68 35.71 -5.84
N ASP A 50 16.42 35.38 -6.90
CA ASP A 50 16.43 36.10 -8.17
C ASP A 50 15.30 35.67 -9.13
N GLY A 51 14.45 34.74 -8.69
CA GLY A 51 13.33 34.20 -9.45
C GLY A 51 13.74 33.16 -10.50
N ARG A 52 14.91 32.52 -10.36
CA ARG A 52 15.45 31.53 -11.32
C ARG A 52 15.73 30.18 -10.65
N ILE A 53 15.69 29.09 -11.42
CA ILE A 53 16.12 27.78 -10.92
C ILE A 53 17.65 27.81 -10.70
N PRO A 54 18.16 27.41 -9.51
CA PRO A 54 19.59 27.51 -9.21
C PRO A 54 20.42 26.41 -9.89
N ASP A 55 19.81 25.25 -10.17
CA ASP A 55 20.38 24.13 -10.91
C ASP A 55 19.26 23.44 -11.69
N GLU A 56 19.58 22.79 -12.81
CA GLU A 56 18.61 22.10 -13.67
C GLU A 56 17.83 21.01 -12.92
N LYS A 57 18.47 20.35 -11.93
CA LYS A 57 17.82 19.32 -11.09
C LYS A 57 16.66 19.88 -10.25
N TYR A 58 16.59 21.19 -10.03
CA TYR A 58 15.50 21.87 -9.31
C TYR A 58 14.26 22.15 -10.18
N PHE A 59 14.28 21.75 -11.44
CA PHE A 59 13.09 21.64 -12.27
C PHE A 59 12.54 20.21 -12.20
N VAL A 60 11.40 20.04 -11.52
CA VAL A 60 10.80 18.74 -11.21
C VAL A 60 9.59 18.49 -12.10
N PHE A 61 9.56 17.37 -12.81
CA PHE A 61 8.52 16.98 -13.76
C PHE A 61 8.56 15.46 -13.99
N TYR A 62 7.75 14.90 -14.88
CA TYR A 62 7.60 13.44 -15.04
C TYR A 62 8.90 12.66 -15.35
N ASN A 63 9.92 13.24 -16.01
CA ASN A 63 11.24 12.59 -16.21
C ASN A 63 12.29 12.99 -15.16
N ASN A 64 12.02 13.98 -14.31
CA ASN A 64 12.85 14.33 -13.16
C ASN A 64 11.97 14.45 -11.92
N LEU A 65 11.58 13.30 -11.36
CA LEU A 65 10.51 13.21 -10.37
C LEU A 65 10.88 13.80 -9.01
N THR A 66 12.15 14.09 -8.70
CA THR A 66 12.56 14.53 -7.36
C THR A 66 13.61 15.62 -7.43
N SER A 67 13.48 16.65 -6.59
CA SER A 67 14.51 17.69 -6.44
C SER A 67 15.78 17.12 -5.79
N PRO A 68 16.97 17.71 -6.03
CA PRO A 68 18.23 17.17 -5.54
C PRO A 68 18.38 17.23 -4.00
N ASP A 69 17.63 18.12 -3.33
CA ASP A 69 17.53 18.15 -1.87
C ASP A 69 16.47 17.20 -1.29
N GLY A 70 15.78 16.44 -2.14
CA GLY A 70 14.71 15.51 -1.77
C GLY A 70 13.48 16.21 -1.17
N SER A 71 13.37 17.53 -1.33
CA SER A 71 12.30 18.33 -0.72
C SER A 71 11.03 18.43 -1.57
N VAL A 72 11.11 18.25 -2.89
CA VAL A 72 9.95 18.24 -3.79
C VAL A 72 9.97 16.95 -4.60
N ARG A 73 8.84 16.24 -4.66
CA ARG A 73 8.70 14.99 -5.41
C ARG A 73 7.36 14.92 -6.16
N HIS A 74 7.40 14.60 -7.45
CA HIS A 74 6.24 14.41 -8.33
C HIS A 74 5.73 12.97 -8.28
N SER A 75 4.41 12.74 -8.34
CA SER A 75 3.80 11.39 -8.29
C SER A 75 3.98 10.55 -9.57
N GLY A 76 4.40 11.16 -10.66
CA GLY A 76 4.39 10.59 -12.02
C GLY A 76 3.29 11.18 -12.91
N ASP A 77 3.34 10.86 -14.21
CA ASP A 77 2.45 11.36 -15.28
C ASP A 77 1.11 10.59 -15.31
N SER A 78 0.00 11.33 -15.38
CA SER A 78 -1.36 10.79 -15.58
C SER A 78 -1.91 11.08 -16.98
N ARG A 79 -1.57 10.22 -17.94
CA ARG A 79 -2.00 10.29 -19.36
C ARG A 79 -3.50 10.15 -19.63
N SER A 80 -4.31 9.95 -18.60
CA SER A 80 -5.76 9.76 -18.74
C SER A 80 -6.45 10.43 -17.57
N GLY A 81 -6.71 11.74 -17.69
CA GLY A 81 -7.47 12.50 -16.70
C GLY A 81 -8.71 11.72 -16.25
N GLN A 82 -8.78 11.38 -14.96
CA GLN A 82 -9.80 10.47 -14.45
C GLN A 82 -11.16 11.16 -14.36
N VAL A 83 -12.22 10.36 -14.21
CA VAL A 83 -13.59 10.86 -14.07
C VAL A 83 -13.78 11.59 -12.72
N GLU A 84 -12.97 11.28 -11.70
CA GLU A 84 -13.03 11.91 -10.37
C GLU A 84 -11.72 11.67 -9.57
N GLY A 85 -11.11 12.71 -8.99
CA GLY A 85 -9.96 12.57 -8.08
C GLY A 85 -8.80 13.55 -8.32
N ASP A 86 -7.66 13.27 -7.68
CA ASP A 86 -6.37 13.92 -7.95
C ASP A 86 -5.70 13.17 -9.11
N ASP A 87 -5.33 13.89 -10.17
CA ASP A 87 -4.65 13.28 -11.33
C ASP A 87 -3.14 13.20 -11.08
N GLU A 88 -2.54 14.28 -10.59
CA GLU A 88 -1.12 14.36 -10.27
C GLU A 88 -0.91 15.01 -8.90
N THR A 89 0.06 14.52 -8.12
CA THR A 89 0.36 15.03 -6.78
C THR A 89 1.83 15.34 -6.66
N VAL A 90 2.13 16.54 -6.15
CA VAL A 90 3.47 16.99 -5.80
C VAL A 90 3.61 17.02 -4.28
N TYR A 91 4.54 16.24 -3.76
CA TYR A 91 4.88 16.20 -2.35
C TYR A 91 6.00 17.18 -2.04
N VAL A 92 5.87 17.94 -0.96
CA VAL A 92 6.82 18.97 -0.54
C VAL A 92 7.16 18.79 0.94
N ASP A 93 8.41 18.45 1.25
CA ASP A 93 8.97 18.48 2.60
C ASP A 93 9.68 19.82 2.83
N LEU A 94 8.94 20.77 3.43
CA LEU A 94 9.38 22.12 3.76
C LEU A 94 10.65 22.14 4.63
N SER A 95 10.92 21.08 5.39
CA SER A 95 12.10 20.99 6.26
C SER A 95 13.40 20.67 5.50
N LYS A 96 13.28 20.07 4.32
CA LYS A 96 14.41 19.68 3.47
C LYS A 96 14.71 20.69 2.38
N ILE A 97 13.82 21.67 2.13
CA ILE A 97 14.01 22.65 1.07
C ILE A 97 15.34 23.38 1.28
N ASN A 98 16.21 23.32 0.28
CA ASN A 98 17.47 24.02 0.26
C ASN A 98 17.22 25.51 0.52
N SER A 99 17.96 26.08 1.48
CA SER A 99 17.83 27.47 1.90
C SER A 99 17.95 28.52 0.77
N ALA A 100 18.56 28.16 -0.36
CA ALA A 100 18.63 29.01 -1.55
C ALA A 100 17.27 29.21 -2.21
N ILE A 101 16.35 28.24 -2.10
CA ILE A 101 15.02 28.27 -2.71
C ILE A 101 14.11 29.19 -1.90
N GLN A 102 13.48 30.13 -2.60
CA GLN A 102 12.54 31.10 -2.03
C GLN A 102 11.12 30.92 -2.56
N GLU A 103 10.96 30.23 -3.69
CA GLU A 103 9.67 30.07 -4.35
C GLU A 103 9.58 28.70 -5.06
N ILE A 104 8.39 28.11 -5.10
CA ILE A 104 8.07 26.88 -5.82
C ILE A 104 6.81 27.14 -6.63
N VAL A 105 6.88 27.02 -7.96
CA VAL A 105 5.79 27.37 -8.87
C VAL A 105 5.23 26.10 -9.51
N PHE A 106 3.90 25.94 -9.49
CA PHE A 106 3.19 24.79 -10.06
C PHE A 106 2.54 25.19 -11.38
N VAL A 107 3.05 24.62 -12.47
CA VAL A 107 2.63 24.89 -13.84
C VAL A 107 2.08 23.62 -14.45
N VAL A 108 1.00 23.74 -15.21
CA VAL A 108 0.38 22.64 -15.95
C VAL A 108 0.34 23.02 -17.43
N THR A 109 0.77 22.12 -18.30
CA THR A 109 0.88 22.35 -19.75
C THR A 109 0.19 21.26 -20.55
N LEU A 110 -0.39 21.64 -21.70
CA LEU A 110 -0.91 20.67 -22.67
C LEU A 110 0.22 20.20 -23.59
N HIS A 111 0.52 18.89 -23.57
CA HIS A 111 1.55 18.31 -24.43
C HIS A 111 1.19 18.47 -25.92
N GLU A 112 2.08 19.11 -26.70
CA GLU A 112 1.85 19.47 -28.10
C GLU A 112 0.58 20.33 -28.34
N GLY A 113 0.08 21.03 -27.31
CA GLY A 113 -1.23 21.70 -27.37
C GLY A 113 -1.33 22.72 -28.51
N GLN A 114 -0.26 23.47 -28.78
CA GLN A 114 -0.21 24.42 -29.90
C GLN A 114 -0.18 23.74 -31.27
N GLU A 115 0.42 22.56 -31.39
CA GLU A 115 0.53 21.81 -32.64
C GLU A 115 -0.78 21.07 -32.96
N LYS A 116 -1.48 20.61 -31.93
CA LYS A 116 -2.77 19.91 -32.01
C LYS A 116 -3.98 20.86 -32.01
N ASN A 117 -3.79 22.18 -31.99
CA ASN A 117 -4.84 23.19 -31.81
C ASN A 117 -5.75 22.88 -30.60
N GLN A 118 -5.15 22.40 -29.51
CA GLN A 118 -5.82 22.13 -28.24
C GLN A 118 -5.67 23.35 -27.32
N SER A 119 -6.63 23.54 -26.42
CA SER A 119 -6.57 24.55 -25.36
C SER A 119 -7.27 24.05 -24.11
N PHE A 120 -7.03 24.73 -22.99
CA PHE A 120 -7.70 24.43 -21.72
C PHE A 120 -9.23 24.65 -21.75
N SER A 121 -9.81 25.03 -22.90
CA SER A 121 -11.26 25.08 -23.13
C SER A 121 -11.91 23.70 -23.05
N GLN A 122 -11.12 22.65 -23.27
CA GLN A 122 -11.55 21.24 -23.24
C GLN A 122 -11.43 20.60 -21.86
N VAL A 123 -10.89 21.36 -20.88
CA VAL A 123 -10.63 20.91 -19.51
C VAL A 123 -11.66 21.54 -18.58
N THR A 124 -12.32 20.70 -17.79
CA THR A 124 -13.34 21.10 -16.80
C THR A 124 -12.93 20.66 -15.41
N ASN A 125 -13.50 21.29 -14.37
CA ASN A 125 -13.26 20.93 -12.97
C ASN A 125 -11.76 20.88 -12.59
N ALA A 126 -10.97 21.79 -13.16
CA ALA A 126 -9.56 21.91 -12.80
C ALA A 126 -9.42 22.51 -11.39
N PHE A 127 -8.58 21.92 -10.55
CA PHE A 127 -8.30 22.43 -9.20
C PHE A 127 -6.86 22.12 -8.76
N ILE A 128 -6.38 22.92 -7.81
CA ILE A 128 -5.21 22.61 -6.99
C ILE A 128 -5.66 22.57 -5.54
N ARG A 129 -5.24 21.54 -4.81
CA ARG A 129 -5.51 21.43 -3.38
C ARG A 129 -4.28 21.01 -2.61
N LEU A 130 -4.20 21.52 -1.39
CA LEU A 130 -3.13 21.30 -0.44
C LEU A 130 -3.70 20.48 0.70
N TYR A 131 -3.08 19.36 1.03
CA TYR A 131 -3.44 18.57 2.18
C TYR A 131 -2.19 18.18 2.99
N ASN A 132 -2.43 17.95 4.28
CA ASN A 132 -1.41 17.41 5.16
C ASN A 132 -1.14 15.96 4.76
N SER A 133 0.09 15.63 4.38
CA SER A 133 0.43 14.28 3.92
C SER A 133 0.34 13.22 5.03
N GLU A 134 0.45 13.62 6.30
CA GLU A 134 0.44 12.73 7.47
C GLU A 134 -0.98 12.51 8.02
N THR A 135 -1.86 13.52 7.95
CA THR A 135 -3.24 13.42 8.47
C THR A 135 -4.30 13.29 7.38
N LEU A 136 -3.92 13.45 6.12
CA LEU A 136 -4.80 13.55 4.94
C LEU A 136 -5.88 14.64 5.04
N GLY A 137 -5.75 15.56 6.01
CA GLY A 137 -6.63 16.70 6.15
C GLY A 137 -6.39 17.72 5.05
N GLU A 138 -7.41 17.97 4.22
CA GLU A 138 -7.39 19.05 3.23
C GLU A 138 -7.29 20.40 3.94
N LEU A 139 -6.16 21.09 3.70
CA LEU A 139 -5.89 22.40 4.26
C LEU A 139 -6.60 23.47 3.42
N VAL A 140 -6.36 23.41 2.11
CA VAL A 140 -6.77 24.45 1.17
C VAL A 140 -7.14 23.85 -0.16
N ARG A 141 -8.16 24.42 -0.80
CA ARG A 141 -8.54 24.09 -2.18
C ARG A 141 -8.73 25.36 -3.00
N TYR A 142 -8.24 25.36 -4.23
CA TYR A 142 -8.52 26.40 -5.22
C TYR A 142 -9.08 25.74 -6.48
N ASN A 143 -10.36 26.01 -6.75
CA ASN A 143 -11.05 25.57 -7.96
C ASN A 143 -10.87 26.61 -9.07
N LEU A 144 -10.36 26.19 -10.23
CA LEU A 144 -10.18 27.06 -11.40
C LEU A 144 -11.52 27.21 -12.11
N ASN A 145 -12.32 28.18 -11.66
CA ASN A 145 -13.64 28.50 -12.24
C ASN A 145 -13.56 29.40 -13.48
N GLN A 146 -12.36 29.64 -14.03
CA GLN A 146 -12.14 30.49 -15.20
C GLN A 146 -12.12 29.66 -16.48
N ILE A 147 -12.72 30.20 -17.54
CA ILE A 147 -12.74 29.56 -18.86
C ILE A 147 -11.50 30.03 -19.63
N PHE A 148 -10.58 29.11 -19.91
CA PHE A 148 -9.37 29.35 -20.67
C PHE A 148 -9.61 28.96 -22.14
N SER A 149 -9.99 29.93 -22.96
CA SER A 149 -10.47 29.63 -24.32
C SER A 149 -9.33 29.36 -25.30
N GLN A 150 -8.16 29.96 -25.07
CA GLN A 150 -7.04 29.97 -26.02
C GLN A 150 -5.70 29.55 -25.39
N GLU A 151 -5.65 29.39 -24.08
CA GLU A 151 -4.44 29.14 -23.33
C GLU A 151 -4.05 27.65 -23.37
N THR A 152 -2.74 27.40 -23.44
CA THR A 152 -2.12 26.07 -23.54
C THR A 152 -1.26 25.73 -22.32
N ALA A 153 -1.07 26.69 -21.42
CA ALA A 153 -0.39 26.53 -20.14
C ALA A 153 -1.10 27.31 -19.02
N LEU A 154 -1.07 26.76 -17.81
CA LEU A 154 -1.68 27.33 -16.61
C LEU A 154 -0.71 27.31 -15.43
N GLU A 155 -0.54 28.46 -14.77
CA GLU A 155 0.07 28.51 -13.44
C GLU A 155 -1.05 28.38 -12.40
N PHE A 156 -1.14 27.23 -11.72
CA PHE A 156 -2.19 26.96 -10.73
C PHE A 156 -1.95 27.74 -9.44
N GLY A 157 -0.72 27.72 -8.95
CA GLY A 157 -0.35 28.37 -7.70
C GLY A 157 1.16 28.36 -7.47
N ARG A 158 1.55 28.94 -6.35
CA ARG A 158 2.96 29.01 -5.93
C ARG A 158 3.08 28.95 -4.41
N LEU A 159 4.12 28.28 -3.94
CA LEU A 159 4.62 28.42 -2.57
C LEU A 159 5.73 29.45 -2.57
N TYR A 160 5.73 30.37 -1.62
CA TYR A 160 6.79 31.35 -1.49
C TYR A 160 7.12 31.60 -0.02
N ARG A 161 8.38 31.94 0.23
CA ARG A 161 8.87 32.25 1.56
C ARG A 161 8.74 33.75 1.84
N LYS A 162 8.16 34.11 2.99
CA LYS A 162 8.09 35.50 3.44
C LYS A 162 8.23 35.59 4.96
N ASN A 163 9.24 36.32 5.41
CA ASN A 163 9.61 36.47 6.83
C ASN A 163 9.96 35.13 7.51
N GLY A 164 10.54 34.18 6.78
CA GLY A 164 10.91 32.86 7.30
C GLY A 164 9.85 31.78 7.10
N ASP A 165 8.58 32.18 6.93
CA ASP A 165 7.41 31.28 6.79
C ASP A 165 7.07 30.96 5.33
N TRP A 166 6.58 29.75 5.10
CA TRP A 166 6.05 29.33 3.80
C TRP A 166 4.58 29.71 3.65
N ARG A 167 4.22 30.22 2.47
CA ARG A 167 2.86 30.65 2.14
C ARG A 167 2.47 30.13 0.78
N PHE A 168 1.23 29.69 0.65
CA PHE A 168 0.63 29.34 -0.63
C PHE A 168 -0.12 30.54 -1.21
N GLN A 169 -0.06 30.72 -2.52
CA GLN A 169 -0.87 31.69 -3.26
C GLN A 169 -1.58 30.99 -4.41
N ALA A 170 -2.91 31.16 -4.46
CA ALA A 170 -3.71 30.77 -5.62
C ALA A 170 -3.47 31.76 -6.77
N VAL A 171 -3.02 31.27 -7.94
CA VAL A 171 -2.64 32.14 -9.06
C VAL A 171 -3.64 32.03 -10.20
N GLY A 172 -3.91 30.83 -10.72
CA GLY A 172 -4.87 30.58 -11.79
C GLY A 172 -4.65 31.48 -13.01
N GLN A 173 -3.42 31.61 -13.50
CA GLN A 173 -3.07 32.47 -14.64
C GLN A 173 -2.80 31.61 -15.88
N GLY A 174 -3.51 31.90 -16.97
CA GLY A 174 -3.33 31.23 -18.26
C GLY A 174 -2.33 31.96 -19.17
N TYR A 175 -1.67 31.17 -20.02
CA TYR A 175 -0.68 31.59 -20.99
C TYR A 175 -0.91 30.90 -22.32
N ASN A 176 -0.77 31.64 -23.42
CA ASN A 176 -0.73 31.06 -24.77
C ASN A 176 0.72 30.74 -25.16
N ALA A 177 1.31 29.77 -24.46
CA ALA A 177 2.70 29.37 -24.56
C ALA A 177 2.88 27.90 -24.17
N GLY A 178 3.97 27.26 -24.64
CA GLY A 178 4.38 25.91 -24.24
C GLY A 178 5.29 25.90 -23.01
N LEU A 179 5.74 24.72 -22.60
CA LEU A 179 6.60 24.54 -21.43
C LEU A 179 7.93 25.30 -21.59
N GLN A 180 8.48 25.34 -22.82
CA GLN A 180 9.72 26.07 -23.12
C GLN A 180 9.68 27.55 -22.68
N SER A 181 8.54 28.23 -22.77
CA SER A 181 8.45 29.64 -22.36
C SER A 181 8.59 29.83 -20.84
N PHE A 182 8.22 28.83 -20.04
CA PHE A 182 8.46 28.84 -18.60
C PHE A 182 9.91 28.49 -18.27
N VAL A 183 10.49 27.56 -19.03
CA VAL A 183 11.93 27.25 -18.94
C VAL A 183 12.74 28.51 -19.25
N ASP A 184 12.52 29.19 -20.39
CA ASP A 184 13.21 30.44 -20.75
C ASP A 184 13.01 31.56 -19.72
N LYS A 185 11.85 31.58 -19.06
CA LYS A 185 11.52 32.58 -18.03
C LYS A 185 12.30 32.32 -16.74
N TYR A 186 12.43 31.06 -16.34
CA TYR A 186 12.99 30.66 -15.05
C TYR A 186 14.42 30.12 -15.13
N TYR A 187 14.96 29.91 -16.33
CA TYR A 187 16.31 29.42 -16.62
C TYR A 187 16.95 30.26 -17.73
N VAL A 188 18.13 30.83 -17.48
CA VAL A 188 18.90 31.59 -18.48
C VAL A 188 20.32 31.05 -18.52
N GLU A 189 20.75 30.54 -19.66
CA GLU A 189 22.11 30.10 -19.90
C GLU A 189 23.08 31.29 -19.83
N ASN A 190 24.16 31.18 -19.04
CA ASN A 190 25.23 32.17 -19.05
C ASN A 190 25.88 32.18 -20.45
N ALA A 191 25.61 33.24 -21.20
CA ALA A 191 26.09 33.42 -22.56
C ALA A 191 27.62 33.41 -22.66
N VAL A 192 28.18 32.29 -23.13
CA VAL A 192 29.40 32.29 -23.94
C VAL A 192 29.15 31.34 -25.11
N THR A 193 29.37 31.88 -26.32
CA THR A 193 29.20 31.26 -27.65
C THR A 193 27.78 31.05 -28.17
N GLN A 194 27.12 32.14 -28.60
CA GLN A 194 26.20 32.04 -29.74
C GLN A 194 26.98 31.98 -31.06
N GLY A 195 26.65 31.00 -31.88
CA GLY A 195 26.94 30.95 -33.30
C GLY A 195 25.76 30.37 -34.07
N ALA A 196 24.85 31.26 -34.49
CA ALA A 196 23.89 31.11 -35.59
C ALA A 196 22.93 29.89 -35.62
N ASN A 197 21.71 30.07 -35.08
CA ASN A 197 20.45 29.92 -35.81
C ASN A 197 19.26 30.23 -34.88
N ALA A 198 18.84 31.50 -34.85
CA ALA A 198 17.56 31.88 -34.28
C ALA A 198 16.48 31.66 -35.37
N GLY A 199 15.58 30.71 -35.15
CA GLY A 199 14.42 30.50 -36.03
C GLY A 199 13.82 29.08 -36.12
N GLY A 200 14.19 28.13 -35.25
CA GLY A 200 13.53 26.82 -35.18
C GLY A 200 12.52 26.77 -34.03
N LYS A 201 11.28 26.34 -34.30
CA LYS A 201 10.37 25.87 -33.24
C LYS A 201 11.00 24.64 -32.61
N VAL A 202 11.22 24.67 -31.30
CA VAL A 202 11.77 23.55 -30.52
C VAL A 202 10.60 22.83 -29.85
N ASP A 203 10.56 21.51 -30.01
CA ASP A 203 9.55 20.62 -29.43
C ASP A 203 9.76 20.49 -27.91
N ASP A 204 8.69 20.59 -27.11
CA ASP A 204 8.73 20.45 -25.64
C ASP A 204 9.36 19.10 -25.23
N ALA A 205 9.24 18.04 -26.05
CA ALA A 205 9.91 16.76 -25.80
C ALA A 205 11.45 16.82 -25.98
N GLU A 206 11.94 17.65 -26.90
CA GLU A 206 13.37 17.82 -27.15
C GLU A 206 14.04 18.59 -26.00
N VAL A 207 13.32 19.56 -25.43
CA VAL A 207 13.73 20.36 -24.26
C VAL A 207 13.89 19.45 -23.04
N LEU A 208 12.89 18.64 -22.73
CA LEU A 208 12.90 17.75 -21.57
C LEU A 208 13.97 16.66 -21.69
N ARG A 209 14.21 16.16 -22.91
CA ARG A 209 15.30 15.20 -23.19
C ARG A 209 16.68 15.81 -22.94
N LEU A 210 16.92 17.05 -23.40
CA LEU A 210 18.21 17.74 -23.24
C LEU A 210 18.55 18.04 -21.78
N PHE A 211 17.54 18.26 -20.93
CA PHE A 211 17.69 18.41 -19.48
C PHE A 211 17.96 17.06 -18.80
N SER A 212 17.20 16.01 -19.14
CA SER A 212 17.39 14.65 -18.60
C SER A 212 18.82 14.13 -18.87
N ASP A 213 19.31 14.27 -20.10
CA ASP A 213 20.66 13.84 -20.51
C ASP A 213 21.79 14.60 -19.74
N ARG A 214 21.50 15.82 -19.27
CA ARG A 214 22.46 16.69 -18.57
C ARG A 214 22.50 16.40 -17.08
N VAL A 215 21.34 16.15 -16.48
CA VAL A 215 21.19 15.68 -15.10
C VAL A 215 21.90 14.33 -14.92
N ASP A 216 21.73 13.39 -15.85
CA ASP A 216 22.42 12.10 -15.83
C ASP A 216 23.95 12.22 -15.87
N ARG A 217 24.46 13.25 -16.54
CA ARG A 217 25.90 13.52 -16.66
C ARG A 217 26.46 14.10 -15.35
N LEU A 218 25.71 14.99 -14.69
CA LEU A 218 26.08 15.58 -13.40
C LEU A 218 26.02 14.58 -12.24
N LEU A 219 25.06 13.64 -12.26
CA LEU A 219 24.94 12.60 -11.23
C LEU A 219 26.10 11.57 -11.27
N ARG A 220 26.77 11.43 -12.42
CA ARG A 220 27.94 10.53 -12.55
C ARG A 220 29.21 11.11 -11.92
N GLU A 221 29.33 12.42 -11.81
CA GLU A 221 30.53 13.09 -11.29
C GLU A 221 30.56 13.18 -9.74
N GLU A 222 29.42 13.07 -9.05
CA GLU A 222 29.30 13.22 -7.59
C GLU A 222 29.48 11.90 -6.78
N SER A 223 29.67 10.76 -7.45
CA SER A 223 29.65 9.42 -6.82
C SER A 223 30.98 8.93 -6.20
N VAL A 224 31.99 9.80 -6.02
CA VAL A 224 33.33 9.42 -5.50
C VAL A 224 33.63 10.05 -4.13
N SER A 225 32.85 9.72 -3.10
CA SER A 225 33.18 9.79 -1.65
C SER A 225 31.90 9.53 -0.86
N SER A 226 31.71 8.61 0.08
CA SER A 226 32.60 8.01 1.09
C SER A 226 31.86 6.87 1.81
N GLU A 227 32.58 5.81 2.21
CA GLU A 227 32.10 4.67 3.00
C GLU A 227 32.39 4.77 4.52
N ALA A 228 31.49 4.14 5.30
CA ALA A 228 31.63 3.40 6.57
C ALA A 228 31.91 4.13 7.92
N VAL A 229 31.20 3.72 8.99
CA VAL A 229 31.66 2.77 10.06
C VAL A 229 30.59 2.60 11.15
N GLU A 230 30.50 1.38 11.69
CA GLU A 230 29.52 0.82 12.62
C GLU A 230 30.07 0.62 14.07
N GLN A 231 29.16 0.60 15.08
CA GLN A 231 29.13 -0.23 16.33
C GLN A 231 30.04 0.15 17.56
N PRO A 232 29.81 -0.26 18.86
CA PRO A 232 28.63 -0.86 19.56
C PRO A 232 28.45 -0.66 21.14
N ILE A 233 27.41 -1.33 21.73
CA ILE A 233 27.17 -1.89 23.12
C ILE A 233 26.89 -1.01 24.37
N ALA A 234 25.74 -1.20 25.06
CA ALA A 234 25.59 -1.83 26.41
C ALA A 234 24.20 -1.71 27.09
N THR A 235 23.79 -2.81 27.75
CA THR A 235 22.58 -3.12 28.57
C THR A 235 22.86 -2.94 30.10
N PRO A 236 22.01 -3.41 31.06
CA PRO A 236 20.67 -2.98 31.49
C PRO A 236 20.63 -2.60 33.01
N VAL A 237 19.49 -2.18 33.58
CA VAL A 237 19.32 -2.01 35.04
C VAL A 237 18.05 -2.71 35.54
N ASN A 238 18.26 -3.61 36.52
CA ASN A 238 17.28 -4.34 37.33
C ASN A 238 16.45 -3.44 38.25
N ALA A 239 15.22 -3.86 38.55
CA ALA A 239 14.67 -3.83 39.90
C ALA A 239 13.64 -4.96 40.10
N ASP A 240 13.81 -5.67 41.22
CA ASP A 240 13.15 -6.89 41.66
C ASP A 240 11.75 -6.68 42.29
N ILE A 241 10.91 -7.70 42.11
CA ILE A 241 9.94 -8.37 43.04
C ILE A 241 8.86 -7.53 43.75
N VAL A 242 7.57 -7.88 43.51
CA VAL A 242 6.61 -8.36 44.54
C VAL A 242 5.56 -9.29 43.90
N GLN A 243 5.44 -10.51 44.43
CA GLN A 243 4.27 -11.39 44.30
C GLN A 243 3.18 -10.95 45.28
N SER A 244 1.93 -10.89 44.84
CA SER A 244 0.77 -11.11 45.70
C SER A 244 -0.43 -11.58 44.87
N GLU A 245 -0.80 -12.84 45.09
CA GLU A 245 -2.08 -13.40 44.69
C GLU A 245 -3.18 -12.77 45.56
N GLU A 246 -4.14 -12.08 44.96
CA GLU A 246 -5.43 -11.79 45.58
C GLU A 246 -6.52 -12.45 44.73
N GLU A 247 -7.00 -13.60 45.21
CA GLU A 247 -8.27 -14.18 44.78
C GLU A 247 -9.40 -13.23 45.18
N ALA A 248 -10.00 -12.57 44.19
CA ALA A 248 -11.23 -11.82 44.39
C ALA A 248 -12.39 -12.81 44.65
N LYS A 249 -12.81 -12.89 45.91
CA LYS A 249 -14.12 -13.42 46.30
C LYS A 249 -15.20 -12.56 45.64
N ILE A 250 -16.00 -13.16 44.76
CA ILE A 250 -17.25 -12.56 44.26
C ILE A 250 -18.43 -13.23 44.95
N ASP A 251 -19.33 -12.36 45.38
CA ASP A 251 -20.56 -12.52 46.15
C ASP A 251 -21.58 -13.44 45.47
N ASP A 252 -21.84 -14.59 46.11
CA ASP A 252 -22.82 -15.60 45.72
C ASP A 252 -24.18 -15.29 46.37
N SER A 253 -24.80 -14.18 45.94
CA SER A 253 -26.18 -13.89 46.35
C SER A 253 -27.02 -13.45 45.15
N GLY A 254 -27.54 -14.44 44.42
CA GLY A 254 -28.42 -14.17 43.28
C GLY A 254 -29.07 -15.41 42.66
N LEU A 255 -29.52 -16.40 43.44
CA LEU A 255 -30.31 -17.52 42.93
C LEU A 255 -31.46 -17.87 43.89
N GLU A 256 -32.51 -17.06 43.88
CA GLU A 256 -33.81 -17.46 44.43
C GLU A 256 -34.74 -17.91 43.28
N SER A 257 -35.31 -19.11 43.43
CA SER A 257 -36.23 -19.86 42.55
C SER A 257 -35.60 -20.70 41.42
N LEU A 258 -35.01 -21.84 41.78
CA LEU A 258 -34.71 -22.91 40.82
C LEU A 258 -35.94 -23.83 40.67
N GLU A 259 -36.46 -23.95 39.46
CA GLU A 259 -37.26 -25.11 39.08
C GLU A 259 -36.46 -26.41 39.33
N PRO A 260 -37.13 -27.54 39.67
CA PRO A 260 -36.44 -28.80 39.86
C PRO A 260 -35.66 -29.18 38.59
N ALA A 261 -34.42 -29.64 38.76
CA ALA A 261 -33.58 -30.06 37.65
C ALA A 261 -34.25 -31.21 36.89
N ILE A 262 -34.41 -31.06 35.57
CA ILE A 262 -34.90 -32.13 34.70
C ILE A 262 -33.73 -32.99 34.22
N SER A 263 -33.95 -34.29 34.02
CA SER A 263 -32.88 -35.16 33.50
C SER A 263 -32.63 -34.92 32.02
N ALA A 264 -31.45 -35.32 31.53
CA ALA A 264 -31.13 -35.26 30.10
C ALA A 264 -32.13 -36.07 29.26
N GLU A 265 -32.59 -37.21 29.76
CA GLU A 265 -33.59 -38.06 29.11
C GLU A 265 -34.94 -37.35 28.99
N GLU A 266 -35.41 -36.73 30.07
CA GLU A 266 -36.68 -36.00 30.08
C GLU A 266 -36.65 -34.80 29.12
N PHE A 267 -35.56 -34.03 29.17
CA PHE A 267 -35.32 -32.92 28.24
C PHE A 267 -35.33 -33.38 26.78
N LEU A 268 -34.56 -34.43 26.46
CA LEU A 268 -34.47 -34.95 25.09
C LEU A 268 -35.79 -35.56 24.62
N GLN A 269 -36.57 -36.16 25.51
CA GLN A 269 -37.89 -36.69 25.18
C GLN A 269 -38.84 -35.55 24.76
N ARG A 270 -38.91 -34.48 25.55
CA ARG A 270 -39.70 -33.29 25.25
C ARG A 270 -39.24 -32.62 23.94
N TYR A 271 -37.93 -32.46 23.76
CA TYR A 271 -37.35 -31.91 22.53
C TYR A 271 -37.72 -32.75 21.30
N ASN A 272 -37.63 -34.08 21.40
CA ASN A 272 -37.99 -35.00 20.31
C ASN A 272 -39.50 -35.04 20.02
N GLN A 273 -40.35 -34.63 20.98
CA GLN A 273 -41.79 -34.46 20.80
C GLN A 273 -42.14 -33.12 20.09
N GLY A 274 -41.14 -32.30 19.77
CA GLY A 274 -41.32 -31.04 19.06
C GLY A 274 -41.33 -29.82 19.97
N GLU A 275 -41.18 -29.99 21.29
CA GLU A 275 -40.98 -28.87 22.19
C GLU A 275 -39.66 -28.17 21.85
N ARG A 276 -39.69 -26.84 21.76
CA ARG A 276 -38.51 -26.01 21.49
C ARG A 276 -38.31 -24.93 22.53
N ASP A 277 -39.33 -24.65 23.34
CA ASP A 277 -39.27 -23.62 24.36
C ASP A 277 -38.97 -24.23 25.72
N PHE A 278 -37.75 -24.03 26.18
CA PHE A 278 -37.22 -24.45 27.46
C PHE A 278 -36.67 -23.25 28.23
N MET A 279 -37.32 -22.09 28.09
CA MET A 279 -36.96 -20.89 28.84
C MET A 279 -36.93 -21.16 30.34
N GLY A 280 -35.86 -20.73 31.01
CA GLY A 280 -35.71 -20.85 32.47
C GLY A 280 -35.44 -22.26 32.99
N VAL A 281 -35.32 -23.26 32.11
CA VAL A 281 -35.19 -24.66 32.54
C VAL A 281 -33.91 -24.89 33.35
N ASN A 282 -33.99 -25.77 34.34
CA ASN A 282 -32.83 -26.19 35.11
C ASN A 282 -32.22 -27.48 34.54
N LEU A 283 -31.07 -27.32 33.88
CA LEU A 283 -30.25 -28.35 33.23
C LEU A 283 -28.82 -28.36 33.81
N ALA A 284 -28.64 -27.97 35.07
CA ALA A 284 -27.31 -27.99 35.69
C ALA A 284 -26.71 -29.40 35.69
N GLY A 285 -25.46 -29.52 35.25
CA GLY A 285 -24.69 -30.77 35.25
C GLY A 285 -25.16 -31.86 34.27
N VAL A 286 -26.15 -31.58 33.40
CA VAL A 286 -26.65 -32.59 32.46
C VAL A 286 -25.63 -32.92 31.37
N ASN A 287 -25.71 -34.14 30.83
CA ASN A 287 -24.91 -34.53 29.67
C ASN A 287 -25.72 -34.51 28.38
N LEU A 288 -25.41 -33.53 27.53
CA LEU A 288 -26.00 -33.32 26.21
C LEU A 288 -24.94 -33.36 25.11
N SER A 289 -23.81 -34.03 25.38
CA SER A 289 -22.71 -34.13 24.45
C SER A 289 -23.15 -34.79 23.13
N GLY A 290 -22.74 -34.17 22.01
CA GLY A 290 -23.02 -34.66 20.66
C GLY A 290 -24.49 -34.58 20.24
N LYS A 291 -25.38 -33.99 21.04
CA LYS A 291 -26.82 -33.92 20.74
C LYS A 291 -27.13 -32.80 19.75
N SER A 292 -28.14 -33.04 18.91
CA SER A 292 -28.65 -32.04 17.97
C SER A 292 -29.80 -31.26 18.60
N LEU A 293 -29.51 -30.00 18.96
CA LEU A 293 -30.38 -29.09 19.70
C LEU A 293 -30.56 -27.76 18.94
N GLY A 294 -30.54 -27.80 17.61
CA GLY A 294 -30.65 -26.60 16.77
C GLY A 294 -31.97 -25.86 17.00
N GLY A 295 -31.91 -24.53 17.04
CA GLY A 295 -33.05 -23.63 17.20
C GLY A 295 -33.80 -23.77 18.53
N VAL A 296 -33.24 -24.44 19.53
CA VAL A 296 -33.86 -24.54 20.86
C VAL A 296 -33.84 -23.19 21.56
N ASN A 297 -34.91 -22.86 22.28
CA ASN A 297 -34.94 -21.73 23.19
C ASN A 297 -34.57 -22.21 24.61
N LEU A 298 -33.37 -21.87 25.05
CA LEU A 298 -32.80 -22.09 26.38
C LEU A 298 -32.53 -20.75 27.08
N SER A 299 -33.26 -19.68 26.72
CA SER A 299 -33.08 -18.38 27.35
C SER A 299 -33.32 -18.45 28.85
N SER A 300 -32.46 -17.83 29.64
CA SER A 300 -32.49 -17.83 31.11
C SER A 300 -32.35 -19.23 31.74
N ALA A 301 -31.99 -20.26 30.96
CA ALA A 301 -31.80 -21.62 31.48
C ALA A 301 -30.55 -21.71 32.37
N ASN A 302 -30.60 -22.60 33.36
CA ASN A 302 -29.43 -22.96 34.15
C ASN A 302 -28.74 -24.18 33.51
N LEU A 303 -27.59 -23.96 32.88
CA LEU A 303 -26.72 -24.97 32.26
C LEU A 303 -25.38 -25.06 32.99
N CYS A 304 -25.31 -24.63 34.25
CA CYS A 304 -24.08 -24.61 35.02
C CYS A 304 -23.47 -26.02 35.10
N GLY A 305 -22.20 -26.15 34.71
CA GLY A 305 -21.49 -27.43 34.67
C GLY A 305 -22.02 -28.46 33.67
N ALA A 306 -22.89 -28.09 32.73
CA ALA A 306 -23.42 -29.02 31.74
C ALA A 306 -22.34 -29.49 30.74
N GLU A 307 -22.42 -30.75 30.33
CA GLU A 307 -21.57 -31.34 29.28
C GLU A 307 -22.23 -31.17 27.91
N LEU A 308 -21.80 -30.14 27.17
CA LEU A 308 -22.30 -29.75 25.85
C LEU A 308 -21.25 -30.01 24.74
N SER A 309 -20.18 -30.73 25.04
CA SER A 309 -19.12 -31.03 24.09
C SER A 309 -19.69 -31.62 22.80
N LYS A 310 -19.32 -31.05 21.64
CA LYS A 310 -19.80 -31.45 20.31
C LYS A 310 -21.31 -31.35 20.10
N ALA A 311 -22.06 -30.68 20.98
CA ALA A 311 -23.49 -30.45 20.77
C ALA A 311 -23.70 -29.52 19.56
N TYR A 312 -24.80 -29.71 18.83
CA TYR A 312 -25.20 -28.86 17.71
C TYR A 312 -26.31 -27.92 18.17
N LEU A 313 -25.94 -26.69 18.51
CA LEU A 313 -26.80 -25.61 19.02
C LEU A 313 -26.98 -24.49 17.97
N LEU A 314 -26.92 -24.83 16.69
CA LEU A 314 -27.09 -23.89 15.57
C LEU A 314 -28.39 -23.09 15.75
N GLY A 315 -28.28 -21.76 15.81
CA GLY A 315 -29.42 -20.85 15.97
C GLY A 315 -30.18 -20.97 17.30
N ALA A 316 -29.61 -21.64 18.31
CA ALA A 316 -30.22 -21.72 19.63
C ALA A 316 -30.27 -20.34 20.30
N ASN A 317 -31.31 -20.10 21.11
CA ASN A 317 -31.38 -18.93 21.98
C ASN A 317 -30.90 -19.32 23.39
N LEU A 318 -29.75 -18.83 23.80
CA LEU A 318 -29.10 -19.02 25.11
C LEU A 318 -29.00 -17.68 25.85
N SER A 319 -29.80 -16.68 25.48
CA SER A 319 -29.75 -15.35 26.11
C SER A 319 -30.01 -15.46 27.61
N GLU A 320 -29.22 -14.78 28.43
CA GLU A 320 -29.29 -14.79 29.90
C GLU A 320 -29.09 -16.18 30.54
N ALA A 321 -28.69 -17.20 29.76
CA ALA A 321 -28.45 -18.54 30.30
C ALA A 321 -27.18 -18.56 31.16
N ASN A 322 -27.20 -19.37 32.23
CA ASN A 322 -26.02 -19.64 33.04
C ASN A 322 -25.27 -20.85 32.47
N LEU A 323 -24.18 -20.61 31.73
CA LEU A 323 -23.26 -21.61 31.18
C LEU A 323 -21.96 -21.69 31.98
N SER A 324 -21.93 -21.15 33.20
CA SER A 324 -20.73 -21.16 34.03
C SER A 324 -20.24 -22.59 34.25
N HIS A 325 -18.94 -22.83 34.13
CA HIS A 325 -18.31 -24.15 34.21
C HIS A 325 -18.81 -25.20 33.19
N ALA A 326 -19.66 -24.84 32.22
CA ALA A 326 -20.12 -25.77 31.20
C ALA A 326 -18.98 -26.12 30.23
N ASN A 327 -18.99 -27.36 29.74
CA ASN A 327 -18.04 -27.82 28.76
C ASN A 327 -18.64 -27.78 27.35
N LEU A 328 -18.29 -26.77 26.56
CA LEU A 328 -18.76 -26.60 25.19
C LEU A 328 -17.72 -27.02 24.15
N HIS A 329 -16.64 -27.73 24.51
CA HIS A 329 -15.58 -28.10 23.57
C HIS A 329 -16.13 -28.65 22.24
N LYS A 330 -15.75 -28.04 21.11
CA LYS A 330 -16.22 -28.41 19.75
C LYS A 330 -17.72 -28.32 19.51
N ALA A 331 -18.49 -27.67 20.40
CA ALA A 331 -19.89 -27.41 20.14
C ALA A 331 -20.06 -26.44 18.96
N ASN A 332 -21.16 -26.60 18.23
CA ASN A 332 -21.54 -25.67 17.16
C ASN A 332 -22.63 -24.72 17.67
N LEU A 333 -22.25 -23.46 17.92
CA LEU A 333 -23.11 -22.36 18.35
C LEU A 333 -23.27 -21.30 17.24
N GLU A 334 -23.06 -21.67 15.98
CA GLU A 334 -23.24 -20.76 14.87
C GLU A 334 -24.65 -20.12 14.88
N SER A 335 -24.71 -18.82 14.63
CA SER A 335 -25.94 -17.99 14.64
C SER A 335 -26.76 -18.05 15.93
N SER A 336 -26.21 -18.55 17.04
CA SER A 336 -26.92 -18.59 18.32
C SER A 336 -26.91 -17.22 19.02
N ASN A 337 -27.89 -17.01 19.89
CA ASN A 337 -27.98 -15.80 20.71
C ASN A 337 -27.49 -16.10 22.13
N LEU A 338 -26.36 -15.54 22.54
CA LEU A 338 -25.79 -15.61 23.89
C LEU A 338 -25.81 -14.23 24.58
N ASP A 339 -26.71 -13.33 24.18
CA ASP A 339 -26.89 -12.03 24.84
C ASP A 339 -27.00 -12.21 26.36
N LYS A 340 -26.17 -11.51 27.14
CA LYS A 340 -26.11 -11.57 28.61
C LYS A 340 -25.84 -12.96 29.21
N ALA A 341 -25.41 -13.93 28.42
CA ALA A 341 -25.09 -15.26 28.95
C ALA A 341 -23.90 -15.19 29.93
N GLN A 342 -23.93 -16.03 30.96
CA GLN A 342 -22.82 -16.18 31.90
C GLN A 342 -21.94 -17.36 31.47
N LEU A 343 -20.69 -17.11 31.11
CA LEU A 343 -19.75 -18.13 30.60
C LEU A 343 -18.51 -18.28 31.50
N LEU A 344 -18.57 -17.82 32.75
CA LEU A 344 -17.43 -17.86 33.67
C LEU A 344 -16.89 -19.30 33.80
N ASN A 345 -15.59 -19.48 33.57
CA ASN A 345 -14.91 -20.78 33.58
C ASN A 345 -15.48 -21.85 32.62
N ALA A 346 -16.27 -21.46 31.62
CA ALA A 346 -16.74 -22.39 30.59
C ALA A 346 -15.60 -22.80 29.64
N ASN A 347 -15.61 -24.04 29.18
CA ASN A 347 -14.66 -24.50 28.16
C ASN A 347 -15.19 -24.20 26.76
N LEU A 348 -14.66 -23.16 26.12
CA LEU A 348 -15.00 -22.74 24.75
C LEU A 348 -13.98 -23.20 23.69
N SER A 349 -13.04 -24.08 24.02
CA SER A 349 -12.01 -24.52 23.08
C SER A 349 -12.61 -25.15 21.81
N GLU A 350 -12.16 -24.67 20.65
CA GLU A 350 -12.64 -25.11 19.33
C GLU A 350 -14.16 -24.97 19.10
N VAL A 351 -14.83 -24.10 19.85
CA VAL A 351 -16.26 -23.79 19.60
C VAL A 351 -16.40 -22.99 18.30
N ASN A 352 -17.43 -23.33 17.52
CA ASN A 352 -17.87 -22.51 16.39
C ASN A 352 -18.89 -21.47 16.87
N LEU A 353 -18.50 -20.19 16.89
CA LEU A 353 -19.35 -19.04 17.26
C LEU A 353 -19.63 -18.12 16.07
N LEU A 354 -19.51 -18.62 14.83
CA LEU A 354 -19.78 -17.82 13.64
C LEU A 354 -21.18 -17.18 13.71
N TYR A 355 -21.27 -15.87 13.56
CA TYR A 355 -22.50 -15.07 13.62
C TYR A 355 -23.26 -15.10 14.95
N ALA A 356 -22.66 -15.62 16.03
CA ALA A 356 -23.30 -15.59 17.34
C ALA A 356 -23.33 -14.18 17.93
N ASN A 357 -24.36 -13.89 18.73
CA ASN A 357 -24.47 -12.64 19.49
C ASN A 357 -23.97 -12.85 20.92
N LEU A 358 -22.94 -12.13 21.36
CA LEU A 358 -22.38 -12.17 22.72
C LEU A 358 -22.49 -10.80 23.42
N SER A 359 -23.42 -9.94 23.01
CA SER A 359 -23.63 -8.65 23.69
C SER A 359 -23.90 -8.86 25.18
N GLU A 360 -23.29 -8.02 26.02
CA GLU A 360 -23.44 -8.06 27.49
C GLU A 360 -23.06 -9.41 28.16
N ALA A 361 -22.48 -10.37 27.43
CA ALA A 361 -22.08 -11.66 27.98
C ALA A 361 -20.88 -11.54 28.92
N ASN A 362 -20.80 -12.41 29.93
CA ASN A 362 -19.64 -12.50 30.83
C ASN A 362 -18.67 -13.58 30.36
N LEU A 363 -17.55 -13.15 29.77
CA LEU A 363 -16.46 -13.95 29.21
C LEU A 363 -15.14 -13.74 29.97
N SER A 364 -15.20 -13.17 31.18
CA SER A 364 -14.01 -12.80 31.96
C SER A 364 -13.11 -14.00 32.25
N GLY A 365 -11.80 -13.79 32.11
CA GLY A 365 -10.77 -14.81 32.37
C GLY A 365 -10.73 -15.99 31.39
N LEU A 366 -11.59 -16.03 30.36
CA LEU A 366 -11.66 -17.16 29.45
C LEU A 366 -10.47 -17.22 28.49
N ASN A 367 -10.05 -18.43 28.16
CA ASN A 367 -9.15 -18.66 27.04
C ASN A 367 -9.94 -18.75 25.73
N LEU A 368 -9.85 -17.71 24.90
CA LEU A 368 -10.55 -17.61 23.62
C LEU A 368 -9.61 -17.80 22.41
N SER A 369 -8.30 -18.02 22.60
CA SER A 369 -7.32 -18.03 21.50
C SER A 369 -7.60 -19.04 20.38
N ASP A 370 -8.29 -20.14 20.72
CA ASP A 370 -8.62 -21.22 19.78
C ASP A 370 -10.10 -21.23 19.36
N VAL A 371 -10.82 -20.13 19.62
CA VAL A 371 -12.24 -20.00 19.26
C VAL A 371 -12.37 -19.54 17.81
N ASN A 372 -13.24 -20.20 17.05
CA ASN A 372 -13.56 -19.75 15.70
C ASN A 372 -14.64 -18.66 15.75
N LEU A 373 -14.20 -17.41 15.67
CA LEU A 373 -15.07 -16.23 15.63
C LEU A 373 -15.32 -15.78 14.18
N SER A 374 -16.52 -15.27 13.91
CA SER A 374 -16.81 -14.60 12.64
C SER A 374 -16.29 -13.17 12.63
N GLN A 375 -15.95 -12.69 11.43
CA GLN A 375 -15.89 -11.24 11.19
C GLN A 375 -17.24 -10.61 11.54
N GLY A 376 -17.23 -9.44 12.19
CA GLY A 376 -18.46 -8.72 12.52
C GLY A 376 -19.21 -9.21 13.75
N MET A 377 -18.57 -9.97 14.64
CA MET A 377 -19.23 -10.47 15.85
C MET A 377 -19.67 -9.32 16.77
N ASN A 378 -20.83 -9.47 17.41
CA ASN A 378 -21.29 -8.52 18.43
C ASN A 378 -20.86 -8.95 19.84
N LEU A 379 -19.94 -8.18 20.42
CA LEU A 379 -19.42 -8.26 21.79
C LEU A 379 -19.66 -6.93 22.54
N SER A 380 -20.63 -6.13 22.08
CA SER A 380 -20.92 -4.82 22.69
C SER A 380 -21.27 -5.02 24.17
N ARG A 381 -20.65 -4.24 25.06
CA ARG A 381 -20.83 -4.30 26.52
C ARG A 381 -20.48 -5.64 27.18
N ALA A 382 -19.85 -6.57 26.46
CA ALA A 382 -19.41 -7.83 27.04
C ALA A 382 -18.28 -7.59 28.06
N ASN A 383 -18.21 -8.44 29.08
CA ASN A 383 -17.09 -8.48 30.01
C ASN A 383 -16.05 -9.48 29.51
N LEU A 384 -14.94 -8.98 28.99
CA LEU A 384 -13.77 -9.72 28.49
C LEU A 384 -12.54 -9.46 29.36
N SER A 385 -12.72 -8.96 30.58
CA SER A 385 -11.60 -8.67 31.49
C SER A 385 -10.76 -9.92 31.74
N ASN A 386 -9.43 -9.77 31.69
CA ASN A 386 -8.45 -10.86 31.85
C ASN A 386 -8.56 -12.01 30.81
N ALA A 387 -9.37 -11.87 29.77
CA ALA A 387 -9.53 -12.91 28.75
C ALA A 387 -8.28 -13.01 27.84
N ASN A 388 -7.98 -14.23 27.38
CA ASN A 388 -6.95 -14.45 26.37
C ASN A 388 -7.57 -14.47 24.97
N LEU A 389 -7.35 -13.41 24.19
CA LEU A 389 -7.83 -13.22 22.82
C LEU A 389 -6.69 -13.31 21.78
N THR A 390 -5.53 -13.88 22.18
CA THR A 390 -4.33 -13.92 21.34
C THR A 390 -4.62 -14.52 19.96
N GLY A 391 -4.21 -13.81 18.90
CA GLY A 391 -4.32 -14.30 17.52
C GLY A 391 -5.73 -14.32 16.93
N LEU A 392 -6.75 -13.87 17.67
CA LEU A 392 -8.13 -13.92 17.19
C LEU A 392 -8.39 -12.96 16.03
N ASN A 393 -9.21 -13.41 15.09
CA ASN A 393 -9.73 -12.57 14.03
C ASN A 393 -10.99 -11.82 14.49
N LEU A 394 -10.83 -10.56 14.90
CA LEU A 394 -11.89 -9.67 15.37
C LEU A 394 -12.25 -8.60 14.33
N ARG A 395 -11.97 -8.87 13.04
CA ARG A 395 -12.25 -7.95 11.95
C ARG A 395 -13.74 -7.57 11.94
N GLN A 396 -14.03 -6.27 11.83
CA GLN A 396 -15.39 -5.70 11.82
C GLN A 396 -16.24 -5.94 13.09
N SER A 397 -15.70 -6.57 14.13
CA SER A 397 -16.45 -6.88 15.35
C SER A 397 -16.86 -5.62 16.10
N GLN A 398 -18.02 -5.69 16.77
CA GLN A 398 -18.55 -4.63 17.62
C GLN A 398 -18.16 -4.93 19.07
N LEU A 399 -17.32 -4.08 19.67
CA LEU A 399 -16.80 -4.16 21.03
C LEU A 399 -17.13 -2.88 21.81
N MET A 400 -18.18 -2.15 21.39
CA MET A 400 -18.55 -0.87 21.99
C MET A 400 -18.85 -1.04 23.48
N ASN A 401 -18.21 -0.23 24.32
CA ASN A 401 -18.35 -0.28 25.79
C ASN A 401 -18.03 -1.64 26.41
N ALA A 402 -17.30 -2.52 25.73
CA ALA A 402 -16.85 -3.79 26.31
C ALA A 402 -15.75 -3.55 27.35
N ASP A 403 -15.68 -4.40 28.37
CA ASP A 403 -14.58 -4.39 29.33
C ASP A 403 -13.48 -5.35 28.87
N LEU A 404 -12.36 -4.81 28.39
CA LEU A 404 -11.17 -5.55 27.96
C LEU A 404 -10.00 -5.32 28.92
N SER A 405 -10.28 -4.90 30.16
CA SER A 405 -9.22 -4.64 31.15
C SER A 405 -8.35 -5.88 31.37
N ASN A 406 -7.03 -5.69 31.31
CA ASN A 406 -6.02 -6.76 31.41
C ASN A 406 -6.16 -7.91 30.41
N ALA A 407 -6.96 -7.75 29.36
CA ALA A 407 -7.14 -8.76 28.33
C ALA A 407 -5.90 -8.86 27.43
N ASN A 408 -5.64 -10.04 26.88
CA ASN A 408 -4.54 -10.26 25.95
C ASN A 408 -5.03 -10.32 24.50
N LEU A 409 -4.81 -9.24 23.73
CA LEU A 409 -5.12 -9.13 22.30
C LEU A 409 -3.86 -9.23 21.42
N SER A 410 -2.74 -9.75 21.94
CA SER A 410 -1.52 -9.90 21.14
C SER A 410 -1.81 -10.66 19.83
N ASN A 411 -1.27 -10.19 18.70
CA ASN A 411 -1.48 -10.76 17.36
C ASN A 411 -2.95 -10.79 16.88
N ALA A 412 -3.91 -10.17 17.59
CA ALA A 412 -5.29 -10.15 17.16
C ALA A 412 -5.47 -9.28 15.92
N ASN A 413 -6.37 -9.67 15.01
CA ASN A 413 -6.75 -8.86 13.86
C ASN A 413 -7.95 -7.96 14.20
N LEU A 414 -7.72 -6.67 14.38
CA LEU A 414 -8.72 -5.67 14.75
C LEU A 414 -9.14 -4.77 13.58
N PHE A 415 -8.85 -5.16 12.33
CA PHE A 415 -9.21 -4.36 11.17
C PHE A 415 -10.69 -4.01 11.17
N LYS A 416 -11.02 -2.72 11.11
CA LYS A 416 -12.40 -2.21 11.11
C LYS A 416 -13.24 -2.56 12.36
N ALA A 417 -12.62 -3.07 13.43
CA ALA A 417 -13.32 -3.33 14.67
C ALA A 417 -13.76 -2.01 15.33
N ASN A 418 -14.90 -2.04 16.03
CA ASN A 418 -15.41 -0.88 16.75
C ASN A 418 -15.25 -1.07 18.27
N LEU A 419 -14.23 -0.44 18.86
CA LEU A 419 -13.94 -0.45 20.29
C LEU A 419 -14.33 0.88 20.96
N GLU A 420 -15.27 1.64 20.40
CA GLU A 420 -15.72 2.91 21.00
C GLU A 420 -16.19 2.72 22.45
N GLY A 421 -15.60 3.48 23.38
CA GLY A 421 -15.93 3.41 24.81
C GLY A 421 -15.47 2.13 25.53
N ALA A 422 -14.75 1.22 24.86
CA ALA A 422 -14.22 0.02 25.50
C ALA A 422 -13.15 0.36 26.56
N ASN A 423 -13.11 -0.40 27.65
CA ASN A 423 -12.07 -0.30 28.65
C ASN A 423 -10.84 -1.13 28.23
N LEU A 424 -9.75 -0.49 27.84
CA LEU A 424 -8.49 -1.15 27.45
C LEU A 424 -7.38 -1.00 28.52
N GLU A 425 -7.73 -0.66 29.76
CA GLU A 425 -6.75 -0.52 30.84
C GLU A 425 -5.97 -1.83 31.06
N GLY A 426 -4.64 -1.78 30.94
CA GLY A 426 -3.77 -2.96 31.08
C GLY A 426 -3.88 -3.98 29.95
N ALA A 427 -4.64 -3.72 28.89
CA ALA A 427 -4.76 -4.62 27.76
C ALA A 427 -3.45 -4.72 26.96
N LYS A 428 -3.12 -5.92 26.52
CA LYS A 428 -1.92 -6.24 25.72
C LYS A 428 -2.26 -6.27 24.23
N LEU A 429 -1.68 -5.39 23.43
CA LEU A 429 -1.95 -5.29 21.99
C LEU A 429 -0.70 -5.53 21.12
N GLU A 430 0.32 -6.18 21.67
CA GLU A 430 1.56 -6.45 20.94
C GLU A 430 1.28 -7.18 19.62
N GLN A 431 1.68 -6.56 18.52
CA GLN A 431 1.48 -7.07 17.15
C GLN A 431 0.01 -7.22 16.73
N ALA A 432 -0.93 -6.65 17.49
CA ALA A 432 -2.32 -6.57 17.07
C ALA A 432 -2.41 -5.71 15.79
N LEU A 433 -3.25 -6.11 14.84
CA LEU A 433 -3.37 -5.45 13.54
C LEU A 433 -4.53 -4.47 13.56
N CYS A 434 -4.23 -3.19 13.46
CA CYS A 434 -5.20 -2.10 13.33
C CYS A 434 -5.09 -1.45 11.96
N ASN A 435 -6.15 -0.81 11.48
CA ASN A 435 -6.10 0.05 10.30
C ASN A 435 -6.86 1.35 10.54
N ALA A 436 -6.86 2.26 9.56
CA ALA A 436 -7.55 3.55 9.67
C ALA A 436 -9.07 3.45 9.94
N GLN A 437 -9.67 2.27 9.75
CA GLN A 437 -11.10 2.03 10.00
C GLN A 437 -11.36 1.39 11.37
N THR A 438 -10.33 0.98 12.10
CA THR A 438 -10.45 0.50 13.48
C THR A 438 -10.79 1.69 14.38
N ILE A 439 -11.94 1.65 15.04
CA ILE A 439 -12.38 2.70 15.98
C ILE A 439 -11.86 2.31 17.36
N LEU A 440 -11.00 3.14 17.95
CA LEU A 440 -10.41 2.92 19.27
C LEU A 440 -11.02 3.89 20.30
N PRO A 441 -10.94 3.58 21.61
CA PRO A 441 -11.36 4.52 22.65
C PRO A 441 -10.64 5.88 22.54
N ILE A 442 -11.34 6.95 22.92
CA ILE A 442 -10.80 8.31 22.89
C ILE A 442 -9.51 8.37 23.74
N GLY A 443 -8.43 8.88 23.16
CA GLY A 443 -7.13 9.03 23.84
C GLY A 443 -6.28 7.75 23.89
N PHE A 444 -6.76 6.63 23.33
CA PHE A 444 -5.98 5.41 23.22
C PHE A 444 -5.02 5.46 22.03
N ASP A 445 -3.74 5.16 22.27
CA ASP A 445 -2.70 5.14 21.24
C ASP A 445 -2.31 3.67 20.96
N PRO A 446 -2.74 3.10 19.82
CA PRO A 446 -2.49 1.70 19.51
C PRO A 446 -1.00 1.40 19.32
N ILE A 447 -0.22 2.37 18.82
CA ILE A 447 1.21 2.17 18.56
C ILE A 447 1.96 2.06 19.89
N LYS A 448 1.64 2.92 20.87
CA LYS A 448 2.20 2.81 22.23
C LYS A 448 1.82 1.50 22.93
N ALA A 449 0.65 0.96 22.61
CA ALA A 449 0.21 -0.35 23.09
C ALA A 449 0.85 -1.54 22.35
N GLY A 450 1.75 -1.29 21.38
CA GLY A 450 2.47 -2.32 20.63
C GLY A 450 1.74 -2.86 19.40
N ALA A 451 0.61 -2.27 19.01
CA ALA A 451 -0.13 -2.67 17.82
C ALA A 451 0.53 -2.15 16.53
N TYR A 452 0.36 -2.89 15.44
CA TYR A 452 0.72 -2.46 14.10
C TYR A 452 -0.45 -1.70 13.47
N LEU A 453 -0.24 -0.41 13.21
CA LEU A 453 -1.18 0.41 12.47
C LEU A 453 -0.88 0.31 10.97
N ILE A 454 -1.69 -0.46 10.26
CA ILE A 454 -1.58 -0.72 8.82
C ILE A 454 -2.39 0.35 8.08
N VAL A 455 -1.70 1.42 7.69
CA VAL A 455 -2.22 2.57 6.93
C VAL A 455 -1.24 2.91 5.80
N ALA A 456 -1.39 4.08 5.16
CA ALA A 456 -0.53 4.53 4.05
C ALA A 456 0.94 4.66 4.49
N ASP A 457 1.55 5.82 4.58
CA ASP A 457 2.85 6.17 5.20
C ASP A 457 3.36 5.47 6.50
N ALA A 458 2.77 4.37 6.97
CA ALA A 458 3.13 3.62 8.16
C ALA A 458 4.61 3.21 8.17
N SER A 459 5.27 3.43 9.31
CA SER A 459 6.63 2.96 9.55
C SER A 459 6.60 1.60 10.26
N LEU A 460 6.89 0.54 9.49
CA LEU A 460 6.80 -0.86 9.90
C LEU A 460 8.07 -1.65 9.48
N PRO A 461 9.30 -1.17 9.77
CA PRO A 461 10.50 -1.91 9.41
C PRO A 461 10.61 -3.21 10.20
N ASN A 462 11.06 -4.29 9.54
CA ASN A 462 11.24 -5.63 10.10
C ASN A 462 9.98 -6.25 10.74
N VAL A 463 8.80 -5.70 10.41
CA VAL A 463 7.52 -6.19 10.94
C VAL A 463 7.26 -7.63 10.49
N ASN A 464 6.60 -8.42 11.34
CA ASN A 464 6.10 -9.73 10.95
C ASN A 464 4.63 -9.63 10.52
N LEU A 465 4.37 -9.76 9.22
CA LEU A 465 3.06 -9.77 8.59
C LEU A 465 2.86 -11.03 7.75
N ALA A 466 3.56 -12.13 8.09
CA ALA A 466 3.46 -13.38 7.37
C ALA A 466 2.01 -13.93 7.41
N GLY A 467 1.50 -14.31 6.24
CA GLY A 467 0.15 -14.85 6.08
C GLY A 467 -1.01 -13.85 6.30
N VAL A 468 -0.72 -12.58 6.57
CA VAL A 468 -1.77 -11.58 6.82
C VAL A 468 -2.53 -11.26 5.52
N ASP A 469 -3.85 -11.08 5.63
CA ASP A 469 -4.71 -10.64 4.54
C ASP A 469 -4.75 -9.10 4.44
N LEU A 470 -4.03 -8.58 3.46
CA LEU A 470 -3.85 -7.17 3.11
C LEU A 470 -4.43 -6.86 1.70
N ASN A 471 -5.35 -7.69 1.20
CA ASN A 471 -5.98 -7.49 -0.11
C ASN A 471 -6.68 -6.12 -0.20
N CYS A 472 -6.39 -5.38 -1.27
CA CYS A 472 -6.87 -4.01 -1.49
C CYS A 472 -6.48 -2.98 -0.42
N PHE A 473 -5.51 -3.26 0.46
CA PHE A 473 -5.05 -2.27 1.44
C PHE A 473 -4.27 -1.15 0.76
N ASN A 474 -4.35 0.05 1.35
CA ASN A 474 -3.48 1.14 0.99
C ASN A 474 -2.28 1.18 1.95
N LEU A 475 -1.12 0.82 1.41
CA LEU A 475 0.21 0.81 2.02
C LEU A 475 1.16 1.69 1.19
N SER A 476 0.62 2.65 0.44
CA SER A 476 1.42 3.58 -0.34
C SER A 476 2.34 4.35 0.60
N GLU A 477 3.61 4.48 0.23
CA GLU A 477 4.65 5.16 1.00
C GLU A 477 5.01 4.50 2.34
N ALA A 478 4.44 3.33 2.66
CA ALA A 478 4.78 2.60 3.87
C ALA A 478 6.26 2.18 3.87
N ASN A 479 6.91 2.28 5.03
CA ASN A 479 8.23 1.69 5.26
C ASN A 479 8.08 0.27 5.78
N LEU A 480 8.22 -0.71 4.88
CA LEU A 480 8.18 -2.15 5.12
C LEU A 480 9.57 -2.79 4.89
N SER A 481 10.65 -2.01 5.04
CA SER A 481 12.01 -2.52 4.84
C SER A 481 12.31 -3.68 5.79
N GLY A 482 12.85 -4.77 5.25
CA GLY A 482 13.13 -6.00 6.00
C GLY A 482 11.89 -6.72 6.55
N ALA A 483 10.67 -6.29 6.21
CA ALA A 483 9.45 -6.91 6.71
C ALA A 483 9.33 -8.37 6.27
N ASN A 484 8.79 -9.22 7.14
CA ASN A 484 8.39 -10.57 6.80
C ASN A 484 6.94 -10.57 6.29
N LEU A 485 6.76 -10.68 4.99
CA LEU A 485 5.48 -10.76 4.27
C LEU A 485 5.30 -12.12 3.59
N THR A 486 6.00 -13.16 4.06
CA THR A 486 5.88 -14.51 3.51
C THR A 486 4.42 -14.96 3.50
N LYS A 487 3.93 -15.42 2.34
CA LYS A 487 2.54 -15.86 2.14
C LYS A 487 1.46 -14.81 2.43
N ALA A 488 1.82 -13.53 2.60
CA ALA A 488 0.84 -12.47 2.78
C ALA A 488 -0.02 -12.33 1.52
N ASN A 489 -1.30 -12.00 1.70
CA ASN A 489 -2.19 -11.68 0.59
C ASN A 489 -2.21 -10.17 0.36
N LEU A 490 -1.50 -9.69 -0.64
CA LEU A 490 -1.36 -8.29 -1.06
C LEU A 490 -2.02 -8.06 -2.44
N ALA A 491 -2.95 -8.93 -2.86
CA ALA A 491 -3.64 -8.77 -4.13
C ALA A 491 -4.31 -7.39 -4.21
N ALA A 492 -4.19 -6.75 -5.37
CA ALA A 492 -4.71 -5.40 -5.63
C ALA A 492 -4.36 -4.33 -4.56
N ALA A 493 -3.36 -4.57 -3.71
CA ALA A 493 -2.92 -3.60 -2.72
C ALA A 493 -2.26 -2.40 -3.40
N LYS A 494 -2.42 -1.22 -2.83
CA LYS A 494 -1.69 -0.02 -3.24
C LYS A 494 -0.41 0.06 -2.42
N LEU A 495 0.73 -0.10 -3.08
CA LEU A 495 2.09 -0.07 -2.54
C LEU A 495 2.94 0.97 -3.30
N LEU A 496 2.28 2.00 -3.85
CA LEU A 496 2.92 3.10 -4.57
C LEU A 496 4.03 3.69 -3.70
N GLN A 497 5.27 3.69 -4.19
CA GLN A 497 6.43 4.24 -3.47
C GLN A 497 6.72 3.59 -2.11
N ALA A 498 6.16 2.42 -1.81
CA ALA A 498 6.46 1.71 -0.58
C ALA A 498 7.95 1.30 -0.54
N ASN A 499 8.57 1.38 0.63
CA ASN A 499 9.90 0.83 0.85
C ASN A 499 9.78 -0.62 1.33
N LEU A 500 10.03 -1.56 0.43
CA LEU A 500 10.07 -3.01 0.65
C LEU A 500 11.50 -3.56 0.50
N SER A 501 12.52 -2.71 0.61
CA SER A 501 13.92 -3.15 0.49
C SER A 501 14.24 -4.25 1.50
N ALA A 502 14.94 -5.29 1.04
CA ALA A 502 15.26 -6.49 1.80
C ALA A 502 14.06 -7.23 2.44
N ALA A 503 12.82 -6.90 2.08
CA ALA A 503 11.64 -7.57 2.62
C ALA A 503 11.54 -9.01 2.11
N ASN A 504 11.00 -9.90 2.94
CA ASN A 504 10.71 -11.27 2.54
C ASN A 504 9.25 -11.41 2.08
N LEU A 505 9.04 -11.42 0.77
CA LEU A 505 7.75 -11.57 0.09
C LEU A 505 7.62 -12.98 -0.55
N SER A 506 8.37 -13.97 -0.07
CA SER A 506 8.33 -15.32 -0.64
C SER A 506 6.92 -15.90 -0.56
N GLU A 507 6.44 -16.49 -1.65
CA GLU A 507 5.09 -17.06 -1.76
C GLU A 507 3.94 -16.04 -1.55
N ALA A 508 4.22 -14.73 -1.49
CA ALA A 508 3.18 -13.71 -1.33
C ALA A 508 2.32 -13.58 -2.59
N ASN A 509 1.05 -13.21 -2.41
CA ASN A 509 0.14 -12.90 -3.51
C ASN A 509 0.09 -11.39 -3.74
N LEU A 510 0.72 -10.91 -4.81
CA LEU A 510 0.78 -9.50 -5.26
C LEU A 510 0.02 -9.29 -6.58
N ASN A 511 -0.91 -10.20 -6.93
CA ASN A 511 -1.62 -10.13 -8.20
C ASN A 511 -2.37 -8.79 -8.34
N GLY A 512 -2.09 -8.07 -9.42
CA GLY A 512 -2.68 -6.75 -9.68
C GLY A 512 -2.32 -5.66 -8.68
N ALA A 513 -1.34 -5.88 -7.80
CA ALA A 513 -0.87 -4.87 -6.85
C ALA A 513 -0.22 -3.68 -7.58
N ASP A 514 -0.35 -2.49 -7.01
CA ASP A 514 0.28 -1.27 -7.52
C ASP A 514 1.57 -0.99 -6.76
N LEU A 515 2.70 -1.45 -7.29
CA LEU A 515 4.06 -1.28 -6.79
C LEU A 515 4.83 -0.24 -7.63
N THR A 516 4.12 0.65 -8.34
CA THR A 516 4.73 1.71 -9.13
C THR A 516 5.72 2.48 -8.25
N THR A 517 6.94 2.72 -8.72
CA THR A 517 8.02 3.41 -7.98
C THR A 517 8.40 2.83 -6.60
N ALA A 518 7.94 1.62 -6.26
CA ALA A 518 8.28 0.98 -5.00
C ALA A 518 9.77 0.57 -4.96
N ASN A 519 10.37 0.61 -3.78
CA ASN A 519 11.71 0.08 -3.56
C ASN A 519 11.63 -1.38 -3.09
N LEU A 520 11.95 -2.33 -3.96
CA LEU A 520 12.06 -3.77 -3.72
C LEU A 520 13.51 -4.26 -3.84
N SER A 521 14.50 -3.37 -3.72
CA SER A 521 15.91 -3.75 -3.79
C SER A 521 16.23 -4.86 -2.78
N GLU A 522 16.95 -5.88 -3.24
CA GLU A 522 17.34 -7.06 -2.44
C GLU A 522 16.16 -7.85 -1.84
N ALA A 523 14.90 -7.55 -2.21
CA ALA A 523 13.74 -8.24 -1.66
C ALA A 523 13.70 -9.70 -2.14
N ASN A 524 13.20 -10.59 -1.27
CA ASN A 524 12.95 -11.97 -1.63
C ASN A 524 11.52 -12.15 -2.13
N LEU A 525 11.35 -12.26 -3.45
CA LEU A 525 10.07 -12.46 -4.13
C LEU A 525 9.95 -13.89 -4.70
N SER A 526 10.76 -14.83 -4.21
CA SER A 526 10.77 -16.20 -4.75
C SER A 526 9.39 -16.82 -4.66
N THR A 527 8.92 -17.43 -5.75
CA THR A 527 7.58 -18.05 -5.88
C THR A 527 6.38 -17.12 -5.65
N ALA A 528 6.60 -15.80 -5.53
CA ALA A 528 5.52 -14.83 -5.36
C ALA A 528 4.66 -14.73 -6.63
N ASN A 529 3.39 -14.37 -6.47
CA ASN A 529 2.48 -14.11 -7.58
C ASN A 529 2.36 -12.61 -7.85
N LEU A 530 3.07 -12.09 -8.84
CA LEU A 530 3.01 -10.71 -9.33
C LEU A 530 2.26 -10.57 -10.67
N GLY A 531 1.39 -11.53 -11.02
CA GLY A 531 0.64 -11.45 -12.28
C GLY A 531 -0.15 -10.14 -12.37
N SER A 532 -0.09 -9.46 -13.52
CA SER A 532 -0.72 -8.16 -13.77
C SER A 532 -0.34 -7.04 -12.79
N ALA A 533 0.71 -7.20 -11.97
CA ALA A 533 1.16 -6.16 -11.05
C ALA A 533 1.73 -4.96 -11.82
N LYS A 534 1.56 -3.76 -11.27
CA LYS A 534 2.18 -2.55 -11.79
C LYS A 534 3.48 -2.30 -11.03
N LEU A 535 4.59 -2.31 -11.73
CA LEU A 535 5.95 -2.18 -11.22
C LEU A 535 6.73 -1.13 -12.03
N ALA A 536 6.02 -0.22 -12.71
CA ALA A 536 6.65 0.83 -13.48
C ALA A 536 7.58 1.66 -12.59
N VAL A 537 8.82 1.87 -13.04
CA VAL A 537 9.85 2.63 -12.32
C VAL A 537 10.21 2.04 -10.93
N ALA A 538 9.81 0.80 -10.63
CA ALA A 538 10.16 0.16 -9.36
C ALA A 538 11.65 -0.23 -9.34
N ASN A 539 12.27 -0.17 -8.17
CA ASN A 539 13.62 -0.66 -7.95
C ASN A 539 13.56 -2.11 -7.47
N LEU A 540 13.94 -3.07 -8.30
CA LEU A 540 14.12 -4.49 -7.98
C LEU A 540 15.59 -4.93 -8.10
N SER A 541 16.54 -4.01 -7.99
CA SER A 541 17.97 -4.32 -8.08
C SER A 541 18.35 -5.38 -7.03
N GLY A 542 19.05 -6.43 -7.49
CA GLY A 542 19.44 -7.56 -6.64
C GLY A 542 18.29 -8.43 -6.09
N ALA A 543 17.02 -8.17 -6.45
CA ALA A 543 15.89 -8.91 -5.92
C ALA A 543 15.90 -10.38 -6.39
N ASN A 544 15.41 -11.28 -5.53
CA ASN A 544 15.25 -12.69 -5.86
C ASN A 544 13.84 -12.98 -6.35
N LEU A 545 13.66 -13.09 -7.67
CA LEU A 545 12.38 -13.39 -8.33
C LEU A 545 12.25 -14.85 -8.75
N LYS A 546 13.15 -15.76 -8.30
CA LYS A 546 13.15 -17.15 -8.73
C LYS A 546 11.76 -17.78 -8.64
N GLN A 547 11.29 -18.40 -9.73
CA GLN A 547 9.97 -19.05 -9.83
C GLN A 547 8.75 -18.14 -9.60
N ALA A 548 8.93 -16.81 -9.55
CA ALA A 548 7.81 -15.89 -9.43
C ALA A 548 6.94 -15.89 -10.71
N ASN A 549 5.67 -15.55 -10.55
CA ASN A 549 4.77 -15.29 -11.66
C ASN A 549 4.71 -13.78 -11.95
N LEU A 550 5.15 -13.37 -13.13
CA LEU A 550 5.13 -11.99 -13.62
C LEU A 550 4.31 -11.87 -14.93
N GLU A 551 3.46 -12.85 -15.24
CA GLU A 551 2.61 -12.80 -16.43
C GLU A 551 1.80 -11.50 -16.48
N TYR A 552 1.86 -10.80 -17.61
CA TYR A 552 1.21 -9.51 -17.85
C TYR A 552 1.59 -8.37 -16.89
N ALA A 553 2.65 -8.52 -16.08
CA ALA A 553 3.13 -7.45 -15.22
C ALA A 553 3.70 -6.29 -16.04
N ASN A 554 3.54 -5.06 -15.52
CA ASN A 554 4.07 -3.85 -16.12
C ASN A 554 5.35 -3.42 -15.38
N LEU A 555 6.52 -3.64 -15.99
CA LEU A 555 7.84 -3.26 -15.47
C LEU A 555 8.51 -2.17 -16.33
N VAL A 556 7.73 -1.28 -16.96
CA VAL A 556 8.31 -0.17 -17.75
C VAL A 556 9.30 0.62 -16.89
N ALA A 557 10.50 0.84 -17.41
CA ALA A 557 11.58 1.58 -16.76
C ALA A 557 11.94 1.10 -15.34
N ALA A 558 11.59 -0.15 -14.98
CA ALA A 558 12.00 -0.73 -13.70
C ALA A 558 13.49 -1.08 -13.70
N ASP A 559 14.13 -0.99 -12.55
CA ASP A 559 15.51 -1.46 -12.36
C ASP A 559 15.52 -2.89 -11.83
N LEU A 560 15.94 -3.84 -12.65
CA LEU A 560 16.14 -5.25 -12.29
C LEU A 560 17.62 -5.63 -12.34
N SER A 561 18.55 -4.68 -12.31
CA SER A 561 19.97 -4.97 -12.38
C SER A 561 20.37 -6.02 -11.33
N HIS A 562 21.10 -7.05 -11.77
CA HIS A 562 21.54 -8.17 -10.94
C HIS A 562 20.43 -8.99 -10.25
N ALA A 563 19.16 -8.80 -10.61
CA ALA A 563 18.08 -9.62 -10.09
C ALA A 563 18.15 -11.08 -10.57
N ASN A 564 17.60 -12.00 -9.78
CA ASN A 564 17.53 -13.42 -10.12
C ASN A 564 16.15 -13.78 -10.69
N LEU A 565 16.04 -13.92 -12.02
CA LEU A 565 14.82 -14.30 -12.73
C LEU A 565 14.78 -15.77 -13.17
N LYS A 566 15.56 -16.65 -12.54
CA LYS A 566 15.55 -18.07 -12.90
C LYS A 566 14.16 -18.68 -12.74
N ASP A 567 13.70 -19.41 -13.75
CA ASP A 567 12.42 -20.12 -13.79
C ASP A 567 11.18 -19.21 -13.61
N THR A 568 11.28 -17.89 -13.84
CA THR A 568 10.14 -16.98 -13.76
C THR A 568 9.17 -17.15 -14.93
N LYS A 569 7.87 -16.96 -14.69
CA LYS A 569 6.86 -16.86 -15.75
C LYS A 569 6.71 -15.41 -16.19
N LEU A 570 7.03 -15.10 -17.44
CA LEU A 570 7.09 -13.72 -17.96
C LEU A 570 6.11 -13.46 -19.12
N GLY A 571 5.23 -14.40 -19.44
CA GLY A 571 4.35 -14.31 -20.61
C GLY A 571 3.59 -12.99 -20.68
N GLY A 572 3.80 -12.22 -21.76
CA GLY A 572 3.12 -10.94 -22.00
C GLY A 572 3.53 -9.79 -21.06
N ALA A 573 4.56 -9.95 -20.24
CA ALA A 573 5.08 -8.88 -19.40
C ALA A 573 5.70 -7.75 -20.23
N ASN A 574 5.66 -6.53 -19.69
CA ASN A 574 6.23 -5.34 -20.32
C ASN A 574 7.46 -4.84 -19.57
N PHE A 575 8.63 -4.97 -20.18
CA PHE A 575 9.95 -4.50 -19.71
C PHE A 575 10.49 -3.36 -20.58
N SER A 576 9.64 -2.61 -21.30
CA SER A 576 10.16 -1.52 -22.12
C SER A 576 10.94 -0.50 -21.26
N ASP A 577 12.10 -0.08 -21.74
CA ASP A 577 13.01 0.85 -21.04
C ASP A 577 13.59 0.32 -19.71
N ALA A 578 13.33 -0.93 -19.33
CA ALA A 578 13.81 -1.49 -18.08
C ALA A 578 15.34 -1.75 -18.09
N ASN A 579 15.95 -1.71 -16.91
CA ASN A 579 17.35 -2.09 -16.71
C ASN A 579 17.45 -3.55 -16.25
N LEU A 580 18.02 -4.42 -17.09
CA LEU A 580 18.28 -5.84 -16.81
C LEU A 580 19.78 -6.16 -16.86
N THR A 581 20.64 -5.17 -16.58
CA THR A 581 22.10 -5.35 -16.62
C THR A 581 22.53 -6.51 -15.72
N GLY A 582 23.33 -7.43 -16.27
CA GLY A 582 23.90 -8.57 -15.53
C GLY A 582 22.89 -9.60 -15.03
N VAL A 583 21.64 -9.57 -15.50
CA VAL A 583 20.61 -10.54 -15.09
C VAL A 583 20.89 -11.92 -15.70
N ASN A 584 20.59 -12.97 -14.94
CA ASN A 584 20.63 -14.35 -15.42
C ASN A 584 19.23 -14.83 -15.89
N LEU A 585 19.08 -15.03 -17.20
CA LEU A 585 17.87 -15.51 -17.88
C LEU A 585 18.08 -16.86 -18.58
N VAL A 586 19.05 -17.66 -18.13
CA VAL A 586 19.35 -18.98 -18.73
C VAL A 586 18.10 -19.86 -18.75
N GLY A 587 17.71 -20.30 -19.95
CA GLY A 587 16.55 -21.19 -20.16
C GLY A 587 15.18 -20.56 -19.91
N VAL A 588 15.10 -19.25 -19.64
CA VAL A 588 13.82 -18.57 -19.38
C VAL A 588 13.00 -18.45 -20.67
N VAL A 589 11.68 -18.58 -20.56
CA VAL A 589 10.73 -18.38 -21.66
C VAL A 589 10.28 -16.91 -21.69
N LEU A 590 10.77 -16.17 -22.68
CA LEU A 590 10.53 -14.75 -22.91
C LEU A 590 9.61 -14.51 -24.11
N ASN A 591 8.75 -15.49 -24.43
CA ASN A 591 7.91 -15.43 -25.62
C ASN A 591 6.93 -14.26 -25.57
N SER A 592 6.86 -13.48 -26.64
CA SER A 592 6.00 -12.29 -26.76
C SER A 592 6.18 -11.23 -25.66
N VAL A 593 7.32 -11.22 -24.96
CA VAL A 593 7.65 -10.19 -23.97
C VAL A 593 8.07 -8.90 -24.68
N ASN A 594 7.67 -7.75 -24.15
CA ASN A 594 8.15 -6.46 -24.63
C ASN A 594 9.41 -6.05 -23.86
N LEU A 595 10.55 -6.00 -24.53
CA LEU A 595 11.86 -5.57 -24.04
C LEU A 595 12.40 -4.38 -24.85
N SER A 596 11.51 -3.63 -25.52
CA SER A 596 11.94 -2.50 -26.37
C SER A 596 12.68 -1.45 -25.56
N ARG A 597 13.81 -0.97 -26.08
CA ARG A 597 14.73 -0.02 -25.43
C ARG A 597 15.28 -0.45 -24.06
N ALA A 598 15.07 -1.71 -23.66
CA ALA A 598 15.61 -2.21 -22.41
C ALA A 598 17.15 -2.28 -22.45
N ASN A 599 17.78 -2.07 -21.30
CA ASN A 599 19.21 -2.30 -21.11
C ASN A 599 19.46 -3.74 -20.67
N LEU A 600 19.96 -4.56 -21.59
CA LEU A 600 20.30 -5.97 -21.43
C LEU A 600 21.83 -6.18 -21.50
N THR A 601 22.60 -5.18 -21.11
CA THR A 601 24.08 -5.26 -21.11
C THR A 601 24.54 -6.41 -20.20
N GLU A 602 25.45 -7.24 -20.71
CA GLU A 602 26.00 -8.40 -19.97
C GLU A 602 24.94 -9.41 -19.47
N VAL A 603 23.73 -9.39 -20.04
CA VAL A 603 22.69 -10.37 -19.69
C VAL A 603 23.09 -11.78 -20.15
N ASN A 604 22.76 -12.79 -19.35
CA ASN A 604 22.92 -14.19 -19.75
C ASN A 604 21.59 -14.78 -20.23
N LEU A 605 21.45 -14.94 -21.55
CA LEU A 605 20.29 -15.48 -22.25
C LEU A 605 20.52 -16.90 -22.79
N CYS A 606 21.54 -17.63 -22.32
CA CYS A 606 21.86 -18.96 -22.87
C CYS A 606 20.64 -19.90 -22.84
N GLY A 607 20.32 -20.49 -23.98
CA GLY A 607 19.21 -21.44 -24.12
C GLY A 607 17.82 -20.86 -23.85
N SER A 608 17.68 -19.53 -23.76
CA SER A 608 16.38 -18.88 -23.57
C SER A 608 15.52 -18.92 -24.84
N SER A 609 14.21 -18.84 -24.68
CA SER A 609 13.25 -18.74 -25.79
C SER A 609 12.76 -17.31 -25.91
N LEU A 610 13.11 -16.61 -26.99
CA LEU A 610 12.72 -15.21 -27.27
C LEU A 610 11.70 -15.13 -28.41
N VAL A 611 10.95 -16.20 -28.64
CA VAL A 611 10.02 -16.31 -29.78
C VAL A 611 9.03 -15.16 -29.77
N SER A 612 8.99 -14.39 -30.86
CA SER A 612 8.14 -13.20 -31.02
C SER A 612 8.34 -12.10 -29.97
N ALA A 613 9.45 -12.10 -29.21
CA ALA A 613 9.77 -11.03 -28.28
C ALA A 613 10.12 -9.73 -29.01
N ASN A 614 9.82 -8.58 -28.39
CA ASN A 614 10.14 -7.26 -28.94
C ASN A 614 11.37 -6.67 -28.25
N LEU A 615 12.53 -6.66 -28.91
CA LEU A 615 13.79 -6.05 -28.45
C LEU A 615 14.17 -4.83 -29.30
N ASN A 616 13.19 -4.15 -29.93
CA ASN A 616 13.45 -2.96 -30.74
C ASN A 616 14.23 -1.90 -29.93
N GLY A 617 15.38 -1.46 -30.43
CA GLY A 617 16.22 -0.46 -29.77
C GLY A 617 16.87 -0.90 -28.46
N ALA A 618 16.78 -2.18 -28.07
CA ALA A 618 17.37 -2.68 -26.83
C ALA A 618 18.91 -2.71 -26.89
N THR A 619 19.57 -2.56 -25.75
CA THR A 619 21.04 -2.67 -25.65
C THR A 619 21.43 -4.05 -25.13
N LEU A 620 21.98 -4.91 -25.98
CA LEU A 620 22.48 -6.26 -25.65
C LEU A 620 24.02 -6.33 -25.71
N SER A 621 24.72 -5.23 -25.40
CA SER A 621 26.18 -5.21 -25.47
C SER A 621 26.79 -6.26 -24.53
N SER A 622 27.72 -7.05 -25.03
CA SER A 622 28.36 -8.16 -24.30
C SER A 622 27.39 -9.23 -23.74
N ALA A 623 26.14 -9.30 -24.24
CA ALA A 623 25.18 -10.31 -23.82
C ALA A 623 25.56 -11.72 -24.31
N ASP A 624 25.21 -12.76 -23.55
CA ASP A 624 25.42 -14.15 -23.93
C ASP A 624 24.12 -14.81 -24.41
N LEU A 625 23.96 -14.99 -25.72
CA LEU A 625 22.76 -15.58 -26.34
C LEU A 625 22.99 -17.01 -26.83
N ARG A 626 24.01 -17.73 -26.34
CA ARG A 626 24.32 -19.07 -26.86
C ARG A 626 23.13 -20.02 -26.76
N GLY A 627 22.74 -20.59 -27.89
CA GLY A 627 21.61 -21.54 -27.94
C GLY A 627 20.22 -20.91 -27.77
N ALA A 628 20.10 -19.58 -27.75
CA ALA A 628 18.79 -18.92 -27.65
C ALA A 628 17.97 -19.11 -28.94
N ASP A 629 16.64 -19.16 -28.83
CA ASP A 629 15.72 -19.20 -29.96
C ASP A 629 15.16 -17.81 -30.26
N LEU A 630 15.48 -17.27 -31.45
CA LEU A 630 15.08 -15.93 -31.89
C LEU A 630 13.96 -15.92 -32.96
N ASN A 631 13.17 -16.99 -33.06
CA ASN A 631 12.12 -17.08 -34.07
C ASN A 631 11.11 -15.92 -33.96
N GLY A 632 11.07 -15.05 -34.98
CA GLY A 632 10.16 -13.91 -35.04
C GLY A 632 10.49 -12.77 -34.07
N THR A 633 11.65 -12.82 -33.41
CA THR A 633 12.09 -11.76 -32.49
C THR A 633 12.36 -10.46 -33.25
N ASN A 634 11.91 -9.33 -32.70
CA ASN A 634 12.21 -8.01 -33.25
C ASN A 634 13.49 -7.43 -32.60
N LEU A 635 14.59 -7.39 -33.33
CA LEU A 635 15.88 -6.80 -32.93
C LEU A 635 16.20 -5.52 -33.71
N GLU A 636 15.23 -4.91 -34.39
CA GLU A 636 15.46 -3.68 -35.16
C GLU A 636 16.08 -2.59 -34.26
N LYS A 637 17.15 -1.95 -34.74
CA LYS A 637 17.91 -0.92 -34.00
C LYS A 637 18.53 -1.38 -32.68
N ALA A 638 18.53 -2.68 -32.37
CA ALA A 638 19.16 -3.19 -31.15
C ALA A 638 20.69 -3.11 -31.24
N ASN A 639 21.37 -2.95 -30.11
CA ASN A 639 22.83 -2.94 -30.03
C ASN A 639 23.37 -4.26 -29.47
N LEU A 640 23.85 -5.15 -30.35
CA LEU A 640 24.44 -6.45 -30.03
C LEU A 640 25.98 -6.43 -30.00
N LYS A 641 26.63 -5.27 -29.93
CA LYS A 641 28.09 -5.16 -29.97
C LYS A 641 28.74 -6.06 -28.89
N GLY A 642 29.63 -6.95 -29.30
CA GLY A 642 30.30 -7.91 -28.42
C GLY A 642 29.42 -9.05 -27.90
N ALA A 643 28.15 -9.16 -28.32
CA ALA A 643 27.28 -10.25 -27.90
C ALA A 643 27.71 -11.61 -28.49
N ASN A 644 27.54 -12.67 -27.71
CA ASN A 644 27.82 -14.03 -28.15
C ASN A 644 26.58 -14.70 -28.76
N LEU A 645 26.57 -14.83 -30.09
CA LEU A 645 25.48 -15.46 -30.84
C LEU A 645 25.74 -16.93 -31.21
N SER A 646 26.75 -17.59 -30.63
CA SER A 646 27.12 -18.94 -31.07
C SER A 646 26.01 -19.95 -30.79
N GLY A 647 25.53 -20.64 -31.82
CA GLY A 647 24.47 -21.64 -31.69
C GLY A 647 23.06 -21.07 -31.49
N VAL A 648 22.84 -19.77 -31.70
CA VAL A 648 21.49 -19.18 -31.76
C VAL A 648 20.67 -19.86 -32.86
N ALA A 649 19.42 -20.20 -32.55
CA ALA A 649 18.46 -20.77 -33.49
C ALA A 649 17.58 -19.67 -34.11
N ASN A 650 17.16 -19.87 -35.36
CA ASN A 650 16.22 -19.01 -36.08
C ASN A 650 16.62 -17.52 -36.19
N LEU A 651 17.93 -17.20 -36.15
CA LEU A 651 18.41 -15.83 -36.34
C LEU A 651 17.97 -15.25 -37.70
N ASP A 652 17.84 -16.09 -38.72
CA ASP A 652 17.32 -15.75 -40.06
C ASP A 652 15.85 -15.29 -40.06
N LYS A 653 15.09 -15.61 -39.00
CA LYS A 653 13.69 -15.20 -38.83
C LYS A 653 13.53 -13.98 -37.91
N ALA A 654 14.62 -13.49 -37.32
CA ALA A 654 14.62 -12.28 -36.51
C ALA A 654 14.62 -11.04 -37.43
N LYS A 655 13.98 -9.95 -36.97
CA LYS A 655 14.05 -8.65 -37.65
C LYS A 655 15.28 -7.90 -37.17
N LEU A 656 16.21 -7.57 -38.06
CA LEU A 656 17.52 -7.02 -37.69
C LEU A 656 17.79 -5.62 -38.29
N ALA A 657 16.81 -5.00 -38.97
CA ALA A 657 17.05 -3.73 -39.66
C ALA A 657 17.57 -2.64 -38.71
N GLY A 658 18.73 -2.08 -39.03
CA GLY A 658 19.43 -1.07 -38.24
C GLY A 658 20.10 -1.59 -36.96
N ALA A 659 20.13 -2.90 -36.70
CA ALA A 659 20.79 -3.47 -35.53
C ALA A 659 22.31 -3.35 -35.65
N ILE A 660 22.99 -3.05 -34.54
CA ILE A 660 24.46 -3.11 -34.46
C ILE A 660 24.85 -4.54 -34.11
N MET A 661 25.54 -5.23 -35.00
CA MET A 661 25.93 -6.64 -34.87
C MET A 661 27.13 -6.81 -33.91
N PRO A 662 27.47 -8.06 -33.50
CA PRO A 662 28.57 -8.30 -32.56
C PRO A 662 29.92 -7.70 -32.94
N ASP A 663 30.22 -7.56 -34.22
CA ASP A 663 31.44 -6.94 -34.76
C ASP A 663 31.39 -5.40 -34.82
N GLY A 664 30.24 -4.80 -34.49
CA GLY A 664 30.01 -3.36 -34.53
C GLY A 664 29.47 -2.82 -35.86
N THR A 665 29.23 -3.67 -36.85
CA THR A 665 28.60 -3.27 -38.13
C THR A 665 27.08 -3.08 -37.97
N ILE A 666 26.46 -2.27 -38.84
CA ILE A 666 25.01 -2.08 -38.86
C ILE A 666 24.41 -3.04 -39.89
N HIS A 667 23.41 -3.82 -39.50
CA HIS A 667 22.65 -4.67 -40.40
C HIS A 667 21.62 -3.85 -41.17
N GLU A 668 21.65 -3.94 -42.50
CA GLU A 668 20.70 -3.25 -43.39
C GLU A 668 19.25 -3.73 -43.24
#